data_AF-A0AAN8JBL8-F1
#
_entry.id   AF-A0AAN8JBL8-F1
#
_cell.length_a   1.000
_cell.length_b   1.000
_cell.length_c   1.000
_cell.angle_alpha   90.00
_cell.angle_beta   90.00
_cell.angle_gamma   90.00
#
_symmetry.space_group_name_H-M   'P 1'
#
loop_
_entity.id
_entity.type
_entity.pdbx_description
1 polymer ?
#
loop_
_entity_poly.entity_id
_entity_poly.type
_entity_poly.pdbx_seq_one_letter_code
_entity_poly.pdbx_strand_id
1 'polypeptide(L)'
;MGCQERIKLVSVIICLTIVIWFLHNWLYLTFQFKTYITHVPVNNRLKKNEAWIITSISSRPHQIQDLEQRTDWSVLILNSTNMCRPFASSTLEDLILKAIKNGARYMYLSSHLNNKTTSILNRFYYHKYMTGLRYNGTMNFTLLSYYRGLPNLSAKGNTSSYSYELGVWKTALLQKVLGPTDISNGKDSIDYRAPQILLPFNTMEPMLKDNVLFQYEAFWAIVPLQTNQRLWSLWVQRLLQEIGNSVSFIVSKDNDKQSGCKALKESTRVITAVNGWKCSRRSTFFSCVISLSDFMVDKKMMPRSEYRSIVRWLEILQKHGYSQPELVDKATGRYSLEPAHRILFYPSIKKAYASRNFTFMCTKGLGKCLKPLGLQKSKVINNILLVIVFNRAGHYGSLEYFEKIYRPAFRHILYCGQDNQTFVEGYNQLKYPVSYVGMSSSFINGQLGYQCLHKAMLMHYDVDGYFHVGDDVLLNVWNLHDLPTDQIWFQERMRVANVSQPTVPDIWKHENWWPWNGDTGRFAQERAMNTLQNLSTREDLVATFLDQLAENAGGERKVFYESSDIFYIPQRFVSQFIYLVNVFTDQLVHIEITVPTIINGLSKQSNIVRLKGSYLWYEERVKYRETFNHSNVFLHPVKMDPCLENQTCVTFLCEKYLPCL
;
A
#
# COMPACT_ATOMS: atom_id res chain seq x y z
N MET A 1 -20.76 -51.96 29.14
CA MET A 1 -20.48 -51.78 27.70
C MET A 1 -19.40 -52.75 27.27
N GLY A 2 -19.73 -53.65 26.35
CA GLY A 2 -18.80 -54.65 25.82
C GLY A 2 -17.72 -54.03 24.94
N CYS A 3 -16.63 -54.75 24.71
CA CYS A 3 -15.47 -54.27 23.93
C CYS A 3 -15.86 -53.74 22.54
N GLN A 4 -16.87 -54.34 21.90
CA GLN A 4 -17.41 -53.89 20.61
C GLN A 4 -18.16 -52.54 20.66
N GLU A 5 -18.84 -52.21 21.76
CA GLU A 5 -19.53 -50.91 21.90
C GLU A 5 -18.53 -49.76 22.07
N ARG A 6 -17.40 -50.02 22.74
CA ARG A 6 -16.33 -49.02 22.91
C ARG A 6 -15.65 -48.69 21.58
N ILE A 7 -15.43 -49.68 20.71
CA ILE A 7 -14.83 -49.48 19.38
C ILE A 7 -15.76 -48.67 18.46
N LYS A 8 -17.07 -48.93 18.50
CA LYS A 8 -18.06 -48.13 17.76
C LYS A 8 -18.09 -46.68 18.26
N LEU A 9 -18.05 -46.45 19.57
CA LEU A 9 -18.04 -45.10 20.13
C LEU A 9 -16.79 -44.30 19.74
N VAL A 10 -15.60 -44.93 19.79
CA VAL A 10 -14.34 -44.29 19.36
C VAL A 10 -14.35 -43.96 17.86
N SER A 11 -14.87 -44.86 17.03
CA SER A 11 -14.98 -44.62 15.58
C SER A 11 -15.92 -43.46 15.25
N VAL A 12 -17.04 -43.34 15.97
CA VAL A 12 -17.99 -42.23 15.83
C VAL A 12 -17.36 -40.90 16.26
N ILE A 13 -16.59 -40.89 17.37
CA ILE A 13 -15.88 -39.69 17.84
C ILE A 13 -14.82 -39.24 16.83
N ILE A 14 -14.06 -40.17 16.24
CA ILE A 14 -13.05 -39.85 15.21
C ILE A 14 -13.72 -39.30 13.94
N CYS A 15 -14.83 -39.89 13.50
CA CYS A 15 -15.59 -39.35 12.37
C CYS A 15 -16.13 -37.95 12.66
N LEU A 16 -16.67 -37.72 13.87
CA LEU A 16 -17.17 -36.40 14.29
C LEU A 16 -16.06 -35.36 14.37
N THR A 17 -14.87 -35.69 14.88
CA THR A 17 -13.75 -34.75 14.93
C THR A 17 -13.22 -34.44 13.54
N ILE A 18 -13.16 -35.42 12.63
CA ILE A 18 -12.80 -35.19 11.23
C ILE A 18 -13.85 -34.29 10.55
N VAL A 19 -15.14 -34.56 10.73
CA VAL A 19 -16.22 -33.75 10.15
C VAL A 19 -16.24 -32.33 10.74
N ILE A 20 -16.02 -32.17 12.04
CA ILE A 20 -15.91 -30.85 12.68
C ILE A 20 -14.66 -30.12 12.17
N TRP A 21 -13.53 -30.80 12.00
CA TRP A 21 -12.32 -30.23 11.43
C TRP A 21 -12.51 -29.79 9.97
N PHE A 22 -13.20 -30.60 9.15
CA PHE A 22 -13.59 -30.24 7.79
C PHE A 22 -14.60 -29.09 7.76
N LEU A 23 -15.62 -29.08 8.62
CA LEU A 23 -16.60 -27.99 8.71
C LEU A 23 -15.95 -26.70 9.22
N HIS A 24 -15.02 -26.78 10.16
CA HIS A 24 -14.28 -25.62 10.66
C HIS A 24 -13.35 -25.06 9.59
N ASN A 25 -12.60 -25.92 8.87
CA ASN A 25 -11.79 -25.49 7.73
C ASN A 25 -12.63 -24.98 6.56
N TRP A 26 -13.80 -25.57 6.28
CA TRP A 26 -14.69 -25.15 5.21
C TRP A 26 -15.39 -23.82 5.56
N LEU A 27 -15.84 -23.62 6.79
CA LEU A 27 -16.34 -22.33 7.28
C LEU A 27 -15.23 -21.27 7.28
N TYR A 28 -14.01 -21.64 7.68
CA TYR A 28 -12.84 -20.74 7.64
C TYR A 28 -12.50 -20.32 6.20
N LEU A 29 -12.45 -21.27 5.26
CA LEU A 29 -12.19 -21.02 3.84
C LEU A 29 -13.32 -20.24 3.15
N THR A 30 -14.59 -20.54 3.44
CA THR A 30 -15.74 -19.80 2.88
C THR A 30 -15.90 -18.40 3.46
N PHE A 31 -15.49 -18.18 4.72
CA PHE A 31 -15.44 -16.85 5.31
C PHE A 31 -14.33 -16.00 4.68
N GLN A 32 -13.12 -16.57 4.49
CA GLN A 32 -11.99 -15.93 3.79
C GLN A 32 -12.36 -15.53 2.35
N PHE A 33 -13.04 -16.42 1.62
CA PHE A 33 -13.47 -16.18 0.23
C PHE A 33 -14.47 -15.01 0.09
N LYS A 34 -15.30 -14.76 1.11
CA LYS A 34 -16.29 -13.68 1.11
C LYS A 34 -15.70 -12.35 1.57
N THR A 35 -14.69 -12.35 2.44
CA THR A 35 -14.16 -11.12 3.05
C THR A 35 -13.17 -10.38 2.15
N TYR A 36 -12.27 -11.06 1.41
CA TYR A 36 -11.22 -10.34 0.69
C TYR A 36 -11.67 -9.78 -0.68
N ILE A 37 -12.37 -10.60 -1.47
CA ILE A 37 -12.86 -10.24 -2.82
C ILE A 37 -13.84 -9.05 -2.74
N THR A 38 -14.58 -8.90 -1.64
CA THR A 38 -15.59 -7.83 -1.47
C THR A 38 -15.01 -6.49 -1.00
N HIS A 39 -13.71 -6.41 -0.69
CA HIS A 39 -13.09 -5.21 -0.13
C HIS A 39 -12.01 -4.58 -1.01
N VAL A 40 -11.56 -5.27 -2.06
CA VAL A 40 -10.69 -4.70 -3.09
C VAL A 40 -11.55 -3.99 -4.13
N PRO A 41 -11.44 -2.66 -4.28
CA PRO A 41 -12.34 -1.94 -5.16
C PRO A 41 -12.01 -2.19 -6.63
N VAL A 42 -12.89 -2.92 -7.29
CA VAL A 42 -12.98 -2.95 -8.75
C VAL A 42 -13.78 -1.72 -9.19
N ASN A 43 -13.05 -0.62 -9.40
CA ASN A 43 -13.43 0.52 -10.23
C ASN A 43 -14.92 0.95 -10.23
N ASN A 44 -15.49 1.29 -9.06
CA ASN A 44 -16.74 2.07 -9.05
C ASN A 44 -16.39 3.54 -9.31
N ARG A 45 -16.59 4.00 -10.56
CA ARG A 45 -16.60 5.43 -10.87
C ARG A 45 -17.60 6.15 -9.96
N LEU A 46 -17.19 7.28 -9.40
CA LEU A 46 -18.09 8.17 -8.66
C LEU A 46 -19.29 8.51 -9.55
N LYS A 47 -20.52 8.45 -9.00
CA LYS A 47 -21.67 8.87 -9.80
C LYS A 47 -21.66 10.38 -9.95
N LYS A 48 -22.21 10.85 -11.06
CA LYS A 48 -22.42 12.28 -11.31
C LYS A 48 -23.12 12.92 -10.09
N ASN A 49 -22.62 14.07 -9.64
CA ASN A 49 -23.09 14.84 -8.49
C ASN A 49 -22.82 14.24 -7.09
N GLU A 50 -22.16 13.08 -6.97
CA GLU A 50 -21.79 12.56 -5.64
C GLU A 50 -20.58 13.28 -5.03
N ALA A 51 -19.73 13.92 -5.86
CA ALA A 51 -18.47 14.50 -5.42
C ALA A 51 -18.35 15.99 -5.76
N TRP A 52 -17.97 16.78 -4.75
CA TRP A 52 -17.96 18.24 -4.82
C TRP A 52 -16.64 18.82 -4.30
N ILE A 53 -16.11 19.83 -4.98
CA ILE A 53 -14.98 20.62 -4.52
C ILE A 53 -15.52 21.97 -4.05
N ILE A 54 -15.19 22.37 -2.83
CA ILE A 54 -15.45 23.74 -2.37
C ILE A 54 -14.11 24.46 -2.29
N THR A 55 -13.96 25.51 -3.11
CA THR A 55 -12.72 26.28 -3.22
C THR A 55 -12.93 27.76 -2.93
N SER A 56 -11.84 28.48 -2.65
CA SER A 56 -11.84 29.93 -2.44
C SER A 56 -11.69 30.68 -3.77
N ILE A 57 -12.13 31.94 -3.83
CA ILE A 57 -11.95 32.84 -4.98
C ILE A 57 -10.47 33.06 -5.35
N SER A 58 -9.53 32.68 -4.48
CA SER A 58 -8.10 32.64 -4.78
C SER A 58 -7.71 31.65 -5.89
N SER A 59 -8.58 30.69 -6.23
CA SER A 59 -8.37 29.75 -7.34
C SER A 59 -8.62 30.43 -8.69
N ARG A 60 -7.78 30.14 -9.70
CA ARG A 60 -7.89 30.81 -11.00
C ARG A 60 -9.06 30.24 -11.82
N PRO A 61 -9.90 31.06 -12.48
CA PRO A 61 -11.05 30.57 -13.26
C PRO A 61 -10.73 29.51 -14.31
N HIS A 62 -9.62 29.68 -15.05
CA HIS A 62 -9.20 28.69 -16.06
C HIS A 62 -8.84 27.32 -15.43
N GLN A 63 -8.27 27.30 -14.23
CA GLN A 63 -7.94 26.05 -13.53
C GLN A 63 -9.19 25.31 -13.08
N ILE A 64 -10.25 26.05 -12.74
CA ILE A 64 -11.56 25.48 -12.38
C ILE A 64 -12.20 24.84 -13.62
N GLN A 65 -12.24 25.58 -14.74
CA GLN A 65 -12.79 25.06 -16.00
C GLN A 65 -12.03 23.82 -16.48
N ASP A 66 -10.70 23.83 -16.44
CA ASP A 66 -9.88 22.66 -16.78
C ASP A 66 -10.19 21.45 -15.90
N LEU A 67 -10.45 21.66 -14.61
CA LEU A 67 -10.73 20.58 -13.66
C LEU A 67 -12.12 20.00 -13.86
N GLU A 68 -13.13 20.85 -14.09
CA GLU A 68 -14.50 20.43 -14.39
C GLU A 68 -14.59 19.65 -15.70
N GLN A 69 -13.72 19.94 -16.67
CA GLN A 69 -13.65 19.16 -17.92
C GLN A 69 -12.98 17.79 -17.74
N ARG A 70 -12.13 17.62 -16.72
CA ARG A 70 -11.30 16.42 -16.52
C ARG A 70 -11.84 15.49 -15.44
N THR A 71 -12.86 15.90 -14.71
CA THR A 71 -13.35 15.18 -13.54
C THR A 71 -14.87 15.22 -13.47
N ASP A 72 -15.47 14.19 -12.88
CA ASP A 72 -16.92 14.16 -12.58
C ASP A 72 -17.29 15.01 -11.35
N TRP A 73 -16.36 15.87 -10.87
CA TRP A 73 -16.54 16.68 -9.67
C TRP A 73 -17.20 18.01 -10.01
N SER A 74 -18.18 18.38 -9.21
CA SER A 74 -18.77 19.72 -9.27
C SER A 74 -17.96 20.70 -8.42
N VAL A 75 -17.70 21.90 -8.92
CA VAL A 75 -16.94 22.92 -8.17
C VAL A 75 -17.86 24.03 -7.66
N LEU A 76 -17.75 24.37 -6.38
CA LEU A 76 -18.39 25.51 -5.74
C LEU A 76 -17.33 26.50 -5.27
N ILE A 77 -17.54 27.78 -5.59
CA ILE A 77 -16.61 28.85 -5.25
C ILE A 77 -17.17 29.61 -4.04
N LEU A 78 -16.38 29.66 -2.98
CA LEU A 78 -16.61 30.43 -1.78
C LEU A 78 -15.98 31.82 -1.93
N ASN A 79 -16.79 32.85 -1.71
CA ASN A 79 -16.31 34.23 -1.69
C ASN A 79 -15.61 34.53 -0.36
N SER A 80 -14.36 34.08 -0.23
CA SER A 80 -13.52 34.31 0.95
C SER A 80 -12.14 34.77 0.50
N THR A 81 -11.69 35.90 1.04
CA THR A 81 -10.35 36.43 0.83
C THR A 81 -9.39 35.99 1.95
N ASN A 82 -9.88 35.34 3.00
CA ASN A 82 -9.05 34.88 4.11
C ASN A 82 -8.31 33.59 3.74
N MET A 83 -7.01 33.71 3.49
CA MET A 83 -6.18 32.59 3.05
C MET A 83 -6.01 31.48 4.10
N CYS A 84 -5.95 31.80 5.40
CA CYS A 84 -5.72 30.79 6.45
C CYS A 84 -7.00 30.22 7.06
N ARG A 85 -8.14 30.89 6.85
CA ARG A 85 -9.46 30.44 7.30
C ARG A 85 -10.51 30.67 6.20
N PRO A 86 -10.31 30.12 4.99
CA PRO A 86 -11.25 30.36 3.90
C PRO A 86 -12.63 29.81 4.26
N PHE A 87 -12.67 28.69 4.99
CA PHE A 87 -13.86 27.94 5.40
C PHE A 87 -14.42 28.34 6.77
N ALA A 88 -14.37 29.63 7.09
CA ALA A 88 -15.01 30.21 8.28
C ALA A 88 -16.22 31.09 7.93
N SER A 89 -16.59 31.25 6.66
CA SER A 89 -17.70 32.13 6.26
C SER A 89 -19.06 31.46 6.45
N SER A 90 -20.09 32.24 6.79
CA SER A 90 -21.49 31.77 6.81
C SER A 90 -21.97 31.32 5.43
N THR A 91 -21.44 31.91 4.35
CA THR A 91 -21.74 31.49 2.97
C THR A 91 -21.30 30.05 2.67
N LEU A 92 -20.39 29.47 3.47
CA LEU A 92 -20.02 28.07 3.36
C LEU A 92 -21.20 27.15 3.69
N GLU A 93 -22.06 27.53 4.64
CA GLU A 93 -23.25 26.74 5.01
C GLU A 93 -24.15 26.53 3.79
N ASP A 94 -24.44 27.61 3.05
CA ASP A 94 -25.31 27.58 1.88
C ASP A 94 -24.76 26.68 0.76
N LEU A 95 -23.43 26.72 0.55
CA LEU A 95 -22.76 25.87 -0.45
C LEU A 95 -22.83 24.40 -0.07
N ILE A 96 -22.61 24.05 1.20
CA ILE A 96 -22.70 22.67 1.68
C ILE A 96 -24.14 22.17 1.56
N LEU A 97 -25.12 22.98 1.97
CA LEU A 97 -26.54 22.63 1.86
C LEU A 97 -26.96 22.42 0.41
N LYS A 98 -26.48 23.27 -0.51
CA LYS A 98 -26.68 23.07 -1.95
C LYS A 98 -26.13 21.73 -2.40
N ALA A 99 -24.90 21.38 -2.02
CA ALA A 99 -24.29 20.11 -2.41
C ALA A 99 -25.04 18.91 -1.79
N ILE A 100 -25.43 18.97 -0.50
CA ILE A 100 -26.24 17.92 0.16
C ILE A 100 -27.57 17.71 -0.57
N LYS A 101 -28.30 18.79 -0.90
CA LYS A 101 -29.56 18.71 -1.67
C LYS A 101 -29.40 18.06 -3.05
N ASN A 102 -28.19 18.11 -3.62
CA ASN A 102 -27.86 17.50 -4.91
C ASN A 102 -27.21 16.11 -4.76
N GLY A 103 -27.29 15.48 -3.59
CA GLY A 103 -26.84 14.10 -3.37
C GLY A 103 -25.34 13.97 -3.08
N ALA A 104 -24.67 15.02 -2.60
CA ALA A 104 -23.26 14.97 -2.25
C ALA A 104 -22.96 13.85 -1.24
N ARG A 105 -22.02 12.98 -1.59
CA ARG A 105 -21.42 11.97 -0.71
C ARG A 105 -20.00 12.32 -0.30
N TYR A 106 -19.34 13.14 -1.10
CA TYR A 106 -17.95 13.54 -0.89
C TYR A 106 -17.81 15.05 -1.11
N MET A 107 -17.10 15.71 -0.20
CA MET A 107 -16.74 17.13 -0.33
C MET A 107 -15.25 17.31 -0.07
N TYR A 108 -14.51 17.79 -1.06
CA TYR A 108 -13.11 18.17 -0.92
C TYR A 108 -13.02 19.68 -0.71
N LEU A 109 -12.60 20.09 0.48
CA LEU A 109 -12.33 21.50 0.77
C LEU A 109 -10.89 21.80 0.39
N SER A 110 -10.68 22.70 -0.55
CA SER A 110 -9.34 23.15 -0.94
C SER A 110 -9.35 24.61 -1.39
N SER A 111 -8.62 25.43 -0.67
CA SER A 111 -8.50 26.87 -0.86
C SER A 111 -7.80 27.26 -2.17
N HIS A 112 -7.05 26.32 -2.77
CA HIS A 112 -6.29 26.55 -3.98
C HIS A 112 -6.30 25.31 -4.86
N LEU A 113 -6.88 25.43 -6.05
CA LEU A 113 -6.85 24.38 -7.07
C LEU A 113 -5.70 24.61 -8.05
N ASN A 114 -5.16 23.52 -8.60
CA ASN A 114 -4.16 23.57 -9.65
C ASN A 114 -4.32 22.39 -10.63
N ASN A 115 -3.48 22.37 -11.66
CA ASN A 115 -3.51 21.30 -12.67
C ASN A 115 -3.12 19.90 -12.13
N LYS A 116 -2.63 19.81 -10.89
CA LYS A 116 -2.31 18.57 -10.19
C LYS A 116 -3.42 18.13 -9.22
N THR A 117 -4.47 18.91 -9.02
CA THR A 117 -5.59 18.56 -8.14
C THR A 117 -6.20 17.20 -8.52
N THR A 118 -6.36 16.88 -9.80
CA THR A 118 -6.84 15.55 -10.24
C THR A 118 -5.98 14.40 -9.72
N SER A 119 -4.66 14.58 -9.67
CA SER A 119 -3.74 13.59 -9.12
C SER A 119 -3.95 13.37 -7.62
N ILE A 120 -4.33 14.42 -6.89
CA ILE A 120 -4.65 14.34 -5.46
C ILE A 120 -5.98 13.61 -5.26
N LEU A 121 -7.01 13.95 -6.05
CA LEU A 121 -8.32 13.31 -5.97
C LEU A 121 -8.22 11.79 -6.19
N ASN A 122 -7.39 11.35 -7.14
CA ASN A 122 -7.17 9.93 -7.41
C ASN A 122 -6.48 9.15 -6.29
N ARG A 123 -5.96 9.82 -5.26
CA ARG A 123 -5.30 9.18 -4.10
C ARG A 123 -6.24 8.93 -2.92
N PHE A 124 -7.47 9.43 -2.98
CA PHE A 124 -8.45 9.23 -1.91
C PHE A 124 -9.18 7.89 -2.03
N TYR A 125 -9.65 7.40 -0.88
CA TYR A 125 -10.53 6.24 -0.80
C TYR A 125 -11.99 6.67 -0.77
N TYR A 126 -12.76 6.16 -1.72
CA TYR A 126 -14.20 6.43 -1.79
C TYR A 126 -15.03 5.24 -1.26
N HIS A 127 -14.41 4.07 -1.11
CA HIS A 127 -15.11 2.86 -0.67
C HIS A 127 -15.26 2.82 0.85
N LYS A 128 -16.11 1.91 1.33
CA LYS A 128 -16.37 1.70 2.77
C LYS A 128 -15.13 1.27 3.55
N TYR A 129 -14.23 0.55 2.89
CA TYR A 129 -12.99 0.04 3.47
C TYR A 129 -11.79 0.46 2.63
N MET A 130 -10.65 0.62 3.31
CA MET A 130 -9.36 0.98 2.74
C MET A 130 -8.30 0.01 3.25
N THR A 131 -7.24 -0.21 2.47
CA THR A 131 -6.03 -0.85 2.98
C THR A 131 -4.94 0.20 3.18
N GLY A 132 -4.03 -0.05 4.11
CA GLY A 132 -2.93 0.86 4.37
C GLY A 132 -2.32 0.64 5.73
N LEU A 133 -1.42 1.55 6.10
CA LEU A 133 -0.66 1.46 7.34
C LEU A 133 -1.38 2.18 8.48
N ARG A 134 -1.39 1.55 9.65
CA ARG A 134 -1.74 2.17 10.93
C ARG A 134 -0.53 2.08 11.85
N TYR A 135 -0.19 3.18 12.51
CA TYR A 135 0.92 3.15 13.47
C TYR A 135 0.57 2.26 14.65
N ASN A 136 1.46 1.34 15.02
CA ASN A 136 1.36 0.53 16.24
C ASN A 136 2.66 0.52 17.07
N GLY A 137 3.57 1.45 16.77
CA GLY A 137 4.87 1.53 17.42
C GLY A 137 4.82 2.11 18.84
N THR A 138 5.97 2.02 19.52
CA THR A 138 6.11 2.38 20.94
C THR A 138 6.50 3.83 21.21
N MET A 139 6.96 4.56 20.19
CA MET A 139 7.33 5.98 20.33
C MET A 139 6.11 6.91 20.23
N ASN A 140 6.29 8.14 20.73
CA ASN A 140 5.36 9.22 20.42
C ASN A 140 5.38 9.50 18.91
N PHE A 141 4.30 9.10 18.24
CA PHE A 141 4.14 9.31 16.82
C PHE A 141 4.09 10.81 16.49
N THR A 142 4.76 11.19 15.39
CA THR A 142 4.51 12.46 14.71
C THR A 142 4.41 12.24 13.19
N LEU A 143 3.61 13.03 12.50
CA LEU A 143 3.59 13.02 11.02
C LEU A 143 4.98 13.28 10.42
N LEU A 144 5.76 14.17 11.05
CA LEU A 144 7.14 14.42 10.62
C LEU A 144 7.99 13.16 10.72
N SER A 145 7.94 12.39 11.82
CA SER A 145 8.72 11.15 11.95
C SER A 145 8.36 10.08 10.92
N TYR A 146 7.12 10.09 10.41
CA TYR A 146 6.66 9.13 9.41
C TYR A 146 7.16 9.49 8.00
N TYR A 147 7.12 10.77 7.64
CA TYR A 147 7.43 11.24 6.28
C TYR A 147 8.86 11.77 6.10
N ARG A 148 9.59 12.03 7.18
CA ARG A 148 10.96 12.56 7.13
C ARG A 148 11.95 11.45 6.84
N GLY A 149 12.57 11.50 5.67
CA GLY A 149 13.83 10.81 5.42
C GLY A 149 14.88 11.29 6.42
N LEU A 150 15.31 10.40 7.32
CA LEU A 150 16.26 10.71 8.39
C LEU A 150 17.54 11.30 7.76
N PRO A 151 18.07 12.44 8.25
CA PRO A 151 19.28 13.06 7.71
C PRO A 151 20.60 12.45 8.23
N ASN A 152 20.57 11.68 9.33
CA ASN A 152 21.75 11.06 9.94
C ASN A 152 21.65 9.53 9.96
N LEU A 153 22.70 8.91 9.41
CA LEU A 153 22.93 7.47 9.24
C LEU A 153 22.89 6.63 10.52
N SER A 154 23.15 7.24 11.69
CA SER A 154 23.34 6.54 12.97
C SER A 154 22.06 6.38 13.80
N ALA A 155 20.95 6.99 13.40
CA ALA A 155 19.70 6.97 14.15
C ALA A 155 18.85 5.73 13.83
N LYS A 156 19.44 4.54 13.95
CA LYS A 156 18.70 3.29 13.94
C LYS A 156 17.96 3.16 15.28
N GLY A 157 16.66 3.40 15.27
CA GLY A 157 15.82 3.10 16.43
C GLY A 157 15.54 1.61 16.56
N ASN A 158 14.97 1.22 17.71
CA ASN A 158 14.43 -0.11 17.92
C ASN A 158 13.34 -0.39 16.85
N THR A 159 13.24 -1.62 16.35
CA THR A 159 12.21 -2.01 15.38
C THR A 159 10.79 -1.79 15.92
N SER A 160 10.60 -1.83 17.25
CA SER A 160 9.33 -1.48 17.89
C SER A 160 8.92 -0.01 17.70
N SER A 161 9.87 0.89 17.46
CA SER A 161 9.64 2.31 17.30
C SER A 161 9.07 2.70 15.93
N TYR A 162 9.31 1.88 14.91
CA TYR A 162 8.88 2.10 13.52
C TYR A 162 8.01 0.95 13.01
N SER A 163 7.21 0.40 13.92
CA SER A 163 6.27 -0.68 13.63
C SER A 163 4.92 -0.10 13.21
N TYR A 164 4.34 -0.72 12.19
CA TYR A 164 3.02 -0.41 11.66
C TYR A 164 2.24 -1.71 11.43
N GLU A 165 0.92 -1.58 11.37
CA GLU A 165 0.01 -2.62 10.94
C GLU A 165 -0.48 -2.31 9.54
N LEU A 166 -0.25 -3.25 8.62
CA LEU A 166 -0.92 -3.29 7.34
C LEU A 166 -2.19 -4.11 7.49
N GLY A 167 -3.34 -3.50 7.25
CA GLY A 167 -4.65 -4.16 7.39
C GLY A 167 -5.71 -3.57 6.49
N VAL A 168 -6.92 -4.08 6.65
CA VAL A 168 -8.15 -3.59 6.02
C VAL A 168 -8.94 -2.83 7.07
N TRP A 169 -9.09 -1.53 6.85
CA TRP A 169 -9.65 -0.59 7.81
C TRP A 169 -10.95 -0.01 7.28
N LYS A 170 -11.86 0.40 8.17
CA LYS A 170 -12.93 1.33 7.79
C LYS A 170 -12.27 2.60 7.23
N THR A 171 -12.73 3.03 6.06
CA THR A 171 -12.18 4.21 5.41
C THR A 171 -12.29 5.42 6.32
N ALA A 172 -11.22 6.20 6.39
CA ALA A 172 -11.21 7.45 7.12
C ALA A 172 -12.22 8.43 6.48
N LEU A 173 -13.18 8.89 7.28
CA LEU A 173 -14.20 9.86 6.84
C LEU A 173 -13.58 11.23 6.53
N LEU A 174 -12.41 11.51 7.13
CA LEU A 174 -11.55 12.64 6.80
C LEU A 174 -10.22 12.12 6.23
N GLN A 175 -9.89 12.57 5.02
CA GLN A 175 -8.60 12.26 4.38
C GLN A 175 -7.88 13.58 4.13
N LYS A 176 -6.83 13.84 4.91
CA LYS A 176 -6.08 15.10 4.92
C LYS A 176 -4.87 14.99 4.01
N VAL A 177 -4.77 15.93 3.07
CA VAL A 177 -3.58 16.11 2.25
C VAL A 177 -2.64 17.11 2.93
N LEU A 178 -1.40 16.69 3.12
CA LEU A 178 -0.33 17.45 3.74
C LEU A 178 0.62 17.97 2.67
N GLY A 179 0.82 19.29 2.66
CA GLY A 179 1.85 19.94 1.86
C GLY A 179 3.20 20.01 2.59
N PRO A 180 4.25 20.53 1.91
CA PRO A 180 5.58 20.66 2.48
C PRO A 180 5.63 21.43 3.80
N THR A 181 4.82 22.49 3.90
CA THR A 181 4.73 23.38 5.07
C THR A 181 3.92 22.79 6.23
N ASP A 182 3.06 21.80 5.97
CA ASP A 182 2.29 21.11 7.02
C ASP A 182 3.19 20.15 7.81
N ILE A 183 4.17 19.54 7.14
CA ILE A 183 5.04 18.52 7.72
C ILE A 183 6.31 19.14 8.31
N SER A 184 6.92 20.09 7.58
CA SER A 184 8.23 20.64 7.94
C SER A 184 8.31 22.16 7.78
N ASN A 185 9.34 22.75 8.40
CA ASN A 185 9.69 24.15 8.18
C ASN A 185 10.51 24.37 6.88
N GLY A 186 10.46 23.43 5.92
CA GLY A 186 11.20 23.50 4.65
C GLY A 186 12.65 23.02 4.72
N LYS A 187 13.16 22.66 5.90
CA LYS A 187 14.55 22.17 6.10
C LYS A 187 14.68 20.64 6.01
N ASP A 188 13.57 19.92 6.02
CA ASP A 188 13.56 18.46 6.12
C ASP A 188 13.45 17.77 4.75
N SER A 189 14.09 16.60 4.65
CA SER A 189 13.95 15.72 3.49
C SER A 189 12.65 14.91 3.61
N ILE A 190 11.56 15.40 3.03
CA ILE A 190 10.28 14.69 3.04
C ILE A 190 10.18 13.68 1.88
N ASP A 191 9.69 12.48 2.18
CA ASP A 191 9.26 11.49 1.22
C ASP A 191 7.78 11.71 0.84
N TYR A 192 7.55 12.34 -0.31
CA TYR A 192 6.21 12.60 -0.84
C TYR A 192 5.56 11.38 -1.50
N ARG A 193 6.29 10.26 -1.63
CA ARG A 193 5.80 9.01 -2.21
C ARG A 193 5.52 7.94 -1.15
N ALA A 194 5.75 8.27 0.12
CA ALA A 194 5.43 7.39 1.23
C ALA A 194 3.95 6.97 1.22
N PRO A 195 3.65 5.76 1.72
CA PRO A 195 2.29 5.30 1.92
C PRO A 195 1.45 6.29 2.72
N GLN A 196 0.14 6.24 2.53
CA GLN A 196 -0.79 6.90 3.44
C GLN A 196 -0.79 6.24 4.82
N ILE A 197 -1.16 7.00 5.85
CA ILE A 197 -1.21 6.51 7.23
C ILE A 197 -2.50 6.86 7.95
N LEU A 198 -3.04 5.89 8.70
CA LEU A 198 -4.05 6.09 9.72
C LEU A 198 -3.39 6.26 11.10
N LEU A 199 -3.89 7.23 11.86
CA LEU A 199 -3.43 7.42 13.23
C LEU A 199 -4.14 6.49 14.22
N PRO A 200 -3.46 6.09 15.32
CA PRO A 200 -4.11 5.46 16.45
C PRO A 200 -5.19 6.39 17.03
N PHE A 201 -6.26 5.80 17.58
CA PHE A 201 -7.38 6.57 18.12
C PHE A 201 -6.98 7.58 19.20
N ASN A 202 -5.95 7.29 20.00
CA ASN A 202 -5.53 8.19 21.07
C ASN A 202 -4.51 9.25 20.61
N THR A 203 -4.10 9.21 19.34
CA THR A 203 -3.17 10.15 18.74
C THR A 203 -3.96 11.19 17.96
N MET A 204 -3.75 12.47 18.29
CA MET A 204 -4.33 13.57 17.54
C MET A 204 -3.22 14.38 16.88
N GLU A 205 -3.41 14.73 15.62
CA GLU A 205 -2.50 15.60 14.89
C GLU A 205 -3.18 16.90 14.49
N PRO A 206 -2.64 18.08 14.83
CA PRO A 206 -3.20 19.36 14.42
C PRO A 206 -3.33 19.45 12.90
N MET A 207 -4.53 19.80 12.42
CA MET A 207 -4.79 20.03 11.00
C MET A 207 -5.73 21.21 10.79
N LEU A 208 -5.61 21.82 9.61
CA LEU A 208 -6.55 22.82 9.11
C LEU A 208 -7.65 22.13 8.27
N LYS A 209 -8.85 22.72 8.23
CA LYS A 209 -9.97 22.32 7.35
C LYS A 209 -9.64 22.34 5.85
N ASP A 210 -8.53 22.97 5.48
CA ASP A 210 -8.08 23.07 4.10
C ASP A 210 -7.44 21.76 3.61
N ASN A 211 -7.61 21.42 2.33
CA ASN A 211 -7.12 20.20 1.70
C ASN A 211 -7.56 18.92 2.43
N VAL A 212 -8.84 18.87 2.82
CA VAL A 212 -9.46 17.69 3.47
C VAL A 212 -10.63 17.20 2.62
N LEU A 213 -10.63 15.91 2.33
CA LEU A 213 -11.81 15.22 1.83
C LEU A 213 -12.70 14.80 2.99
N PHE A 214 -13.97 15.19 2.94
CA PHE A 214 -15.02 14.77 3.86
C PHE A 214 -15.95 13.79 3.16
N GLN A 215 -16.23 12.66 3.80
CA GLN A 215 -17.34 11.77 3.44
C GLN A 215 -18.63 12.25 4.10
N TYR A 216 -19.78 11.85 3.56
CA TYR A 216 -21.12 12.26 4.01
C TYR A 216 -21.28 12.14 5.53
N GLU A 217 -20.90 11.01 6.14
CA GLU A 217 -21.03 10.80 7.58
C GLU A 217 -20.20 11.78 8.44
N ALA A 218 -19.34 12.59 7.83
CA ALA A 218 -18.55 13.63 8.46
C ALA A 218 -18.91 15.07 8.07
N PHE A 219 -20.01 15.33 7.35
CA PHE A 219 -20.40 16.71 7.01
C PHE A 219 -20.72 17.58 8.24
N TRP A 220 -21.10 16.98 9.37
CA TRP A 220 -21.19 17.68 10.67
C TRP A 220 -19.87 18.36 11.05
N ALA A 221 -18.73 17.81 10.62
CA ALA A 221 -17.41 18.34 10.94
C ALA A 221 -17.05 19.58 10.13
N ILE A 222 -17.77 19.92 9.05
CA ILE A 222 -17.39 21.07 8.21
C ILE A 222 -17.71 22.41 8.90
N VAL A 223 -18.59 22.40 9.92
CA VAL A 223 -19.07 23.55 10.71
C VAL A 223 -18.19 24.81 10.61
N PRO A 224 -18.74 25.96 10.16
CA PRO A 224 -17.96 27.18 9.88
C PRO A 224 -17.58 27.94 11.16
N LEU A 225 -16.74 27.34 11.98
CA LEU A 225 -16.18 27.99 13.17
C LEU A 225 -15.31 29.19 12.79
N GLN A 226 -15.51 30.32 13.47
CA GLN A 226 -14.83 31.61 13.23
C GLN A 226 -13.43 31.67 13.87
N THR A 227 -13.23 30.92 14.94
CA THR A 227 -12.06 30.96 15.81
C THR A 227 -11.02 29.90 15.44
N ASN A 228 -10.23 29.45 16.42
CA ASN A 228 -8.98 28.73 16.22
C ASN A 228 -9.21 27.35 15.57
N GLN A 229 -8.80 27.18 14.31
CA GLN A 229 -8.82 25.92 13.55
C GLN A 229 -8.17 24.73 14.31
N ARG A 230 -7.28 25.00 15.27
CA ARG A 230 -6.71 23.99 16.17
C ARG A 230 -7.77 23.30 17.04
N LEU A 231 -8.72 24.07 17.57
CA LEU A 231 -9.79 23.54 18.42
C LEU A 231 -10.73 22.65 17.60
N TRP A 232 -11.06 23.10 16.38
CA TRP A 232 -11.79 22.28 15.42
C TRP A 232 -11.11 20.93 15.20
N SER A 233 -9.79 20.93 14.98
CA SER A 233 -9.00 19.73 14.75
C SER A 233 -9.08 18.72 15.90
N LEU A 234 -8.98 19.17 17.14
CA LEU A 234 -9.08 18.30 18.32
C LEU A 234 -10.51 17.81 18.54
N TRP A 235 -11.48 18.71 18.37
CA TRP A 235 -12.90 18.42 18.50
C TRP A 235 -13.36 17.35 17.50
N VAL A 236 -12.99 17.50 16.22
CA VAL A 236 -13.36 16.54 15.16
C VAL A 236 -12.70 15.19 15.39
N GLN A 237 -11.39 15.16 15.69
CA GLN A 237 -10.67 13.91 15.89
C GLN A 237 -11.19 13.14 17.09
N ARG A 238 -11.59 13.82 18.17
CA ARG A 238 -12.18 13.15 19.34
C ARG A 238 -13.56 12.59 19.03
N LEU A 239 -14.39 13.31 18.28
CA LEU A 239 -15.74 12.87 17.90
C LEU A 239 -15.74 11.73 16.87
N LEU A 240 -14.79 11.72 15.92
CA LEU A 240 -14.62 10.60 14.99
C LEU A 240 -14.40 9.27 15.72
N GLN A 241 -13.73 9.29 16.87
CA GLN A 241 -13.53 8.09 17.68
C GLN A 241 -14.82 7.53 18.26
N GLU A 242 -15.84 8.36 18.50
CA GLU A 242 -17.14 7.93 19.02
C GLU A 242 -17.96 7.14 17.97
N ILE A 243 -17.58 7.28 16.69
CA ILE A 243 -18.18 6.58 15.54
C ILE A 243 -17.19 5.58 14.90
N GLY A 244 -16.15 5.20 15.66
CA GLY A 244 -15.19 4.17 15.27
C GLY A 244 -14.38 4.55 14.03
N ASN A 245 -14.05 5.83 13.88
CA ASN A 245 -13.34 6.34 12.72
C ASN A 245 -12.14 7.21 13.13
N SER A 246 -11.28 7.52 12.17
CA SER A 246 -10.07 8.32 12.37
C SER A 246 -9.77 9.13 11.12
N VAL A 247 -8.70 9.93 11.18
CA VAL A 247 -8.22 10.71 10.05
C VAL A 247 -7.10 9.93 9.38
N SER A 248 -7.10 9.91 8.05
CA SER A 248 -5.95 9.45 7.28
C SER A 248 -5.17 10.65 6.74
N PHE A 249 -3.86 10.47 6.64
CA PHE A 249 -2.93 11.51 6.19
C PHE A 249 -2.23 11.04 4.93
N ILE A 250 -2.22 11.91 3.93
CA ILE A 250 -1.63 11.72 2.61
C ILE A 250 -0.66 12.88 2.38
N VAL A 251 0.53 12.61 1.86
CA VAL A 251 1.54 13.65 1.60
C VAL A 251 1.62 13.98 0.11
N SER A 252 1.68 15.26 -0.26
CA SER A 252 1.81 15.69 -1.66
C SER A 252 2.68 16.94 -1.80
N LYS A 253 3.68 16.86 -2.67
CA LYS A 253 4.54 18.02 -3.02
C LYS A 253 3.78 19.07 -3.83
N ASP A 254 2.74 18.64 -4.54
CA ASP A 254 1.95 19.48 -5.44
C ASP A 254 0.92 20.33 -4.66
N ASN A 255 0.84 20.10 -3.35
CA ASN A 255 0.05 20.90 -2.41
C ASN A 255 0.82 22.14 -1.90
N ASP A 256 1.81 22.62 -2.64
CA ASP A 256 2.67 23.74 -2.22
C ASP A 256 2.30 25.04 -2.95
N LYS A 257 1.45 25.84 -2.30
CA LYS A 257 1.26 27.27 -2.62
C LYS A 257 0.59 28.11 -1.53
N GLN A 258 0.60 27.68 -0.26
CA GLN A 258 0.15 28.54 0.84
C GLN A 258 1.28 28.82 1.82
N SER A 259 2.10 29.81 1.47
CA SER A 259 2.97 30.49 2.41
C SER A 259 2.16 31.04 3.59
N GLY A 260 2.39 30.48 4.79
CA GLY A 260 2.11 31.15 6.07
C GLY A 260 1.10 30.50 7.01
N CYS A 261 0.21 29.63 6.53
CA CYS A 261 -0.85 29.05 7.36
C CYS A 261 -0.44 27.67 7.91
N LYS A 262 -0.03 27.59 9.17
CA LYS A 262 0.33 26.32 9.83
C LYS A 262 -0.70 25.93 10.88
N ALA A 263 -1.04 24.64 10.92
CA ALA A 263 -1.66 24.05 12.09
C ALA A 263 -0.65 24.10 13.23
N LEU A 264 -0.81 25.05 14.13
CA LEU A 264 0.08 25.20 15.26
C LEU A 264 -0.15 24.06 16.26
N LYS A 265 0.91 23.61 16.93
CA LYS A 265 0.80 22.61 17.99
C LYS A 265 -0.05 23.13 19.15
N GLU A 266 -0.78 22.21 19.77
CA GLU A 266 -1.57 22.49 20.96
C GLU A 266 -0.83 22.01 22.22
N SER A 267 -1.13 22.60 23.37
CA SER A 267 -0.51 22.14 24.62
C SER A 267 -0.93 20.70 24.95
N THR A 268 0.01 19.90 25.44
CA THR A 268 -0.25 18.52 25.88
C THR A 268 -1.40 18.46 26.89
N ARG A 269 -1.53 19.50 27.75
CA ARG A 269 -2.63 19.62 28.71
C ARG A 269 -4.01 19.64 28.06
N VAL A 270 -4.17 20.38 26.96
CA VAL A 270 -5.46 20.46 26.24
C VAL A 270 -5.75 19.14 25.54
N ILE A 271 -4.75 18.54 24.87
CA ILE A 271 -4.90 17.24 24.21
C ILE A 271 -5.32 16.17 25.23
N THR A 272 -4.65 16.11 26.37
CA THR A 272 -4.97 15.17 27.46
C THR A 272 -6.39 15.39 28.00
N ALA A 273 -6.81 16.65 28.17
CA ALA A 273 -8.15 16.95 28.64
C ALA A 273 -9.25 16.52 27.65
N VAL A 274 -9.05 16.76 26.35
CA VAL A 274 -10.00 16.34 25.30
C VAL A 274 -10.02 14.80 25.15
N ASN A 275 -8.85 14.14 25.22
CA ASN A 275 -8.77 12.68 25.23
C ASN A 275 -9.48 12.07 26.47
N GLY A 276 -9.37 12.73 27.62
CA GLY A 276 -10.03 12.31 28.86
C GLY A 276 -11.55 12.49 28.87
N TRP A 277 -12.11 13.30 27.97
CA TRP A 277 -13.55 13.50 27.87
C TRP A 277 -14.27 12.21 27.43
N LYS A 278 -15.39 11.94 28.09
CA LYS A 278 -16.32 10.84 27.75
C LYS A 278 -17.70 11.43 27.47
N CYS A 279 -18.35 10.95 26.42
CA CYS A 279 -19.72 11.33 26.13
C CYS A 279 -20.65 10.86 27.24
N SER A 280 -21.23 11.81 27.99
CA SER A 280 -22.15 11.54 29.10
C SER A 280 -23.55 11.13 28.64
N ARG A 281 -23.94 11.50 27.42
CA ARG A 281 -25.26 11.24 26.83
C ARG A 281 -25.10 10.54 25.48
N ARG A 282 -24.97 9.21 25.49
CA ARG A 282 -24.82 8.38 24.28
C ARG A 282 -26.15 8.04 23.59
N SER A 283 -27.19 8.87 23.73
CA SER A 283 -28.47 8.61 23.06
C SER A 283 -28.39 8.81 21.55
N THR A 284 -27.60 9.78 21.08
CA THR A 284 -27.35 10.06 19.67
C THR A 284 -25.91 10.52 19.46
N PHE A 285 -25.39 10.50 18.23
CA PHE A 285 -24.08 11.08 17.98
C PHE A 285 -24.07 12.59 18.25
N PHE A 286 -25.11 13.32 17.83
CA PHE A 286 -25.21 14.77 18.06
C PHE A 286 -25.28 15.15 19.53
N SER A 287 -25.86 14.32 20.41
CA SER A 287 -25.77 14.57 21.85
C SER A 287 -24.35 14.46 22.38
N CYS A 288 -23.51 13.59 21.81
CA CYS A 288 -22.07 13.57 22.09
C CYS A 288 -21.35 14.80 21.54
N VAL A 289 -21.71 15.26 20.33
CA VAL A 289 -21.18 16.50 19.75
C VAL A 289 -21.45 17.69 20.67
N ILE A 290 -22.70 17.87 21.12
CA ILE A 290 -23.08 18.94 22.05
C ILE A 290 -22.36 18.79 23.39
N SER A 291 -22.28 17.57 23.94
CA SER A 291 -21.62 17.32 25.22
C SER A 291 -20.12 17.64 25.19
N LEU A 292 -19.39 17.34 24.10
CA LEU A 292 -17.98 17.71 23.98
C LEU A 292 -17.83 19.22 23.84
N SER A 293 -18.66 19.86 23.02
CA SER A 293 -18.60 21.30 22.82
C SER A 293 -18.86 22.06 24.12
N ASP A 294 -19.82 21.63 24.93
CA ASP A 294 -20.11 22.22 26.24
C ASP A 294 -18.94 22.03 27.22
N PHE A 295 -18.37 20.82 27.29
CA PHE A 295 -17.15 20.56 28.06
C PHE A 295 -15.98 21.47 27.67
N MET A 296 -15.78 21.70 26.36
CA MET A 296 -14.72 22.58 25.88
C MET A 296 -14.99 24.05 26.25
N VAL A 297 -16.26 24.48 26.32
CA VAL A 297 -16.63 25.80 26.82
C VAL A 297 -16.33 25.94 28.32
N ASP A 298 -16.73 24.95 29.12
CA ASP A 298 -16.50 24.95 30.58
C ASP A 298 -15.02 24.99 30.94
N LYS A 299 -14.20 24.30 30.14
CA LYS A 299 -12.73 24.33 30.27
C LYS A 299 -12.08 25.58 29.68
N LYS A 300 -12.88 26.57 29.24
CA LYS A 300 -12.43 27.81 28.59
C LYS A 300 -11.56 27.58 27.35
N MET A 301 -11.73 26.43 26.69
CA MET A 301 -11.04 26.07 25.45
C MET A 301 -11.77 26.61 24.23
N MET A 302 -13.10 26.65 24.27
CA MET A 302 -13.96 27.11 23.18
C MET A 302 -14.87 28.25 23.68
N PRO A 303 -15.08 29.33 22.91
CA PRO A 303 -16.01 30.39 23.32
C PRO A 303 -17.46 29.95 23.10
N ARG A 304 -18.39 30.51 23.90
CA ARG A 304 -19.82 30.20 23.83
C ARG A 304 -20.47 30.54 22.47
N SER A 305 -19.90 31.46 21.70
CA SER A 305 -20.33 31.76 20.33
C SER A 305 -20.14 30.59 19.37
N GLU A 306 -19.05 29.83 19.51
CA GLU A 306 -18.76 28.66 18.67
C GLU A 306 -19.65 27.49 19.02
N TYR A 307 -19.88 27.27 20.32
CA TYR A 307 -20.89 26.31 20.77
C TYR A 307 -22.26 26.58 20.12
N ARG A 308 -22.71 27.84 20.11
CA ARG A 308 -23.97 28.24 19.45
C ARG A 308 -23.94 27.97 17.93
N SER A 309 -22.80 28.19 17.29
CA SER A 309 -22.62 27.91 15.86
C SER A 309 -22.68 26.42 15.56
N ILE A 310 -22.11 25.58 16.43
CA ILE A 310 -22.21 24.12 16.35
C ILE A 310 -23.66 23.68 16.49
N VAL A 311 -24.38 24.11 17.53
CA VAL A 311 -25.80 23.76 17.75
C VAL A 311 -26.63 24.11 16.52
N ARG A 312 -26.53 25.36 16.04
CA ARG A 312 -27.23 25.82 14.84
C ARG A 312 -26.89 24.98 13.61
N TRP A 313 -25.62 24.63 13.42
CA TRP A 313 -25.18 23.82 12.28
C TRP A 313 -25.81 22.42 12.29
N LEU A 314 -25.85 21.77 13.46
CA LEU A 314 -26.48 20.45 13.60
C LEU A 314 -27.98 20.50 13.31
N GLU A 315 -28.68 21.53 13.79
CA GLU A 315 -30.11 21.75 13.51
C GLU A 315 -30.37 21.97 12.02
N ILE A 316 -29.55 22.80 11.37
CA ILE A 316 -29.61 23.06 9.93
C ILE A 316 -29.42 21.77 9.13
N LEU A 317 -28.43 20.95 9.49
CA LEU A 317 -28.19 19.66 8.86
C LEU A 317 -29.40 18.74 8.98
N GLN A 318 -29.94 18.56 10.20
CA GLN A 318 -31.12 17.72 10.43
C GLN A 318 -32.34 18.20 9.63
N LYS A 319 -32.60 19.51 9.62
CA LYS A 319 -33.70 20.11 8.86
C LYS A 319 -33.61 19.82 7.36
N HIS A 320 -32.41 19.62 6.84
CA HIS A 320 -32.15 19.34 5.42
C HIS A 320 -31.92 17.86 5.12
N GLY A 321 -32.35 16.96 6.01
CA GLY A 321 -32.33 15.52 5.78
C GLY A 321 -30.98 14.85 6.00
N TYR A 322 -30.01 15.55 6.59
CA TYR A 322 -28.74 14.93 6.98
C TYR A 322 -28.97 13.86 8.05
N SER A 323 -28.45 12.67 7.80
CA SER A 323 -28.48 11.57 8.76
C SER A 323 -27.18 11.58 9.56
N GLN A 324 -27.29 11.81 10.87
CA GLN A 324 -26.14 11.71 11.76
C GLN A 324 -25.57 10.28 11.79
N PRO A 325 -24.25 10.10 11.92
CA PRO A 325 -23.65 8.77 12.03
C PRO A 325 -24.06 8.06 13.31
N GLU A 326 -24.00 6.73 13.28
CA GLU A 326 -24.25 5.90 14.45
C GLU A 326 -23.06 5.90 15.40
N LEU A 327 -23.35 5.99 16.70
CA LEU A 327 -22.37 5.72 17.74
C LEU A 327 -22.01 4.24 17.71
N VAL A 328 -20.74 3.93 17.85
CA VAL A 328 -20.26 2.54 17.92
C VAL A 328 -19.49 2.31 19.22
N ASP A 329 -19.30 1.04 19.59
CA ASP A 329 -18.29 0.70 20.57
C ASP A 329 -16.93 1.17 20.03
N LYS A 330 -16.14 1.85 20.87
CA LYS A 330 -14.79 2.33 20.53
C LYS A 330 -13.89 1.20 20.05
N ALA A 331 -14.16 -0.05 20.41
CA ALA A 331 -13.46 -1.23 19.90
C ALA A 331 -13.64 -1.45 18.38
N THR A 332 -14.81 -1.12 17.83
CA THR A 332 -15.23 -1.46 16.45
C THR A 332 -14.35 -0.85 15.35
N GLY A 333 -13.75 0.32 15.59
CA GLY A 333 -12.83 0.98 14.64
C GLY A 333 -11.35 0.68 14.86
N ARG A 334 -11.01 0.00 15.97
CA ARG A 334 -9.61 -0.24 16.38
C ARG A 334 -8.99 -1.43 15.67
N TYR A 335 -9.79 -2.38 15.23
CA TYR A 335 -9.30 -3.60 14.62
C TYR A 335 -9.43 -3.55 13.10
N SER A 336 -8.47 -4.20 12.44
CA SER A 336 -8.57 -4.51 11.02
C SER A 336 -9.68 -5.56 10.83
N LEU A 337 -10.39 -5.50 9.71
CA LEU A 337 -11.37 -6.52 9.35
C LEU A 337 -10.73 -7.89 9.10
N GLU A 338 -9.44 -7.88 8.78
CA GLU A 338 -8.64 -9.04 8.47
C GLU A 338 -7.37 -9.07 9.34
N PRO A 339 -6.68 -10.21 9.46
CA PRO A 339 -5.41 -10.29 10.16
C PRO A 339 -4.42 -9.22 9.67
N ALA A 340 -4.08 -8.29 10.55
CA ALA A 340 -3.11 -7.24 10.26
C ALA A 340 -1.69 -7.82 10.22
N HIS A 341 -0.88 -7.34 9.30
CA HIS A 341 0.51 -7.75 9.12
C HIS A 341 1.43 -6.70 9.72
N ARG A 342 2.42 -7.14 10.50
CA ARG A 342 3.42 -6.23 11.06
C ARG A 342 4.38 -5.79 9.95
N ILE A 343 4.52 -4.47 9.82
CA ILE A 343 5.41 -3.82 8.85
C ILE A 343 6.42 -2.98 9.60
N LEU A 344 7.68 -3.05 9.18
CA LEU A 344 8.67 -2.03 9.50
C LEU A 344 8.71 -1.07 8.31
N PHE A 345 8.41 0.20 8.55
CA PHE A 345 8.40 1.19 7.47
C PHE A 345 9.34 2.35 7.79
N TYR A 346 10.16 2.69 6.80
CA TYR A 346 11.05 3.83 6.80
C TYR A 346 10.90 4.62 5.50
N PRO A 347 10.69 5.94 5.57
CA PRO A 347 10.58 6.79 4.38
C PRO A 347 11.90 6.83 3.61
N SER A 348 11.80 7.03 2.30
CA SER A 348 12.98 7.17 1.44
C SER A 348 13.81 8.41 1.81
N ILE A 349 15.12 8.31 1.57
CA ILE A 349 16.07 9.40 1.82
C ILE A 349 16.50 10.01 0.49
N LYS A 350 16.58 11.35 0.43
CA LYS A 350 16.99 12.09 -0.77
C LYS A 350 18.43 11.80 -1.24
N LYS A 351 19.37 11.55 -0.31
CA LYS A 351 20.75 11.12 -0.62
C LYS A 351 20.88 9.63 -0.29
N ALA A 352 21.18 8.81 -1.29
CA ALA A 352 21.48 7.40 -1.07
C ALA A 352 22.68 7.29 -0.13
N TYR A 353 22.46 6.62 1.00
CA TYR A 353 23.44 6.48 2.07
C TYR A 353 24.52 5.45 1.81
N ALA A 354 24.24 4.52 0.91
CA ALA A 354 25.21 3.54 0.44
C ALA A 354 26.33 4.25 -0.32
N SER A 355 27.43 4.59 0.37
CA SER A 355 28.71 4.76 -0.32
C SER A 355 28.94 3.46 -1.10
N ARG A 356 29.28 3.54 -2.39
CA ARG A 356 29.72 2.39 -3.19
C ARG A 356 31.12 1.95 -2.78
N ASN A 357 31.32 1.81 -1.48
CA ASN A 357 32.54 1.32 -0.89
C ASN A 357 32.36 -0.18 -0.65
N PHE A 358 32.99 -0.94 -1.52
CA PHE A 358 33.02 -2.40 -1.48
C PHE A 358 34.35 -2.94 -0.96
N THR A 359 35.23 -2.14 -0.34
CA THR A 359 36.58 -2.59 0.08
C THR A 359 36.57 -3.75 1.06
N PHE A 360 35.51 -3.87 1.86
CA PHE A 360 35.30 -4.99 2.80
C PHE A 360 35.11 -6.34 2.11
N MET A 361 34.68 -6.35 0.84
CA MET A 361 34.51 -7.54 0.02
C MET A 361 35.58 -7.61 -1.09
N CYS A 362 35.82 -6.49 -1.78
CA CYS A 362 36.80 -6.33 -2.85
C CYS A 362 38.11 -5.76 -2.30
N THR A 363 38.84 -6.57 -1.53
CA THR A 363 40.09 -6.16 -0.86
C THR A 363 41.19 -5.73 -1.83
N LYS A 364 41.21 -6.30 -3.05
CA LYS A 364 42.11 -5.94 -4.15
C LYS A 364 41.63 -4.72 -4.95
N GLY A 365 40.53 -4.09 -4.55
CA GLY A 365 39.85 -3.04 -5.29
C GLY A 365 38.85 -3.56 -6.32
N LEU A 366 38.19 -2.62 -7.00
CA LEU A 366 37.27 -2.91 -8.09
C LEU A 366 38.02 -3.02 -9.42
N GLY A 367 37.58 -3.95 -10.27
CA GLY A 367 38.07 -4.06 -11.64
C GLY A 367 37.65 -2.88 -12.54
N LYS A 368 37.82 -3.04 -13.86
CA LYS A 368 37.34 -2.07 -14.85
C LYS A 368 35.95 -2.47 -15.33
N CYS A 369 35.05 -1.49 -15.48
CA CYS A 369 33.77 -1.77 -16.10
C CYS A 369 33.91 -2.02 -17.60
N LEU A 370 33.40 -3.16 -18.08
CA LEU A 370 33.47 -3.59 -19.48
C LEU A 370 32.13 -3.50 -20.23
N LYS A 371 31.23 -2.63 -19.76
CA LYS A 371 29.98 -2.33 -20.47
C LYS A 371 30.24 -1.80 -21.88
N PRO A 372 29.50 -2.25 -22.91
CA PRO A 372 29.49 -1.61 -24.22
C PRO A 372 29.33 -0.08 -24.15
N LEU A 373 30.09 0.63 -24.97
CA LEU A 373 29.95 2.08 -25.19
C LEU A 373 28.51 2.38 -25.63
N GLY A 374 27.77 3.17 -24.85
CA GLY A 374 26.36 3.50 -25.08
C GLY A 374 25.41 3.04 -23.97
N LEU A 375 25.81 2.10 -23.12
CA LEU A 375 25.03 1.77 -21.91
C LEU A 375 25.16 2.90 -20.87
N GLN A 376 24.02 3.47 -20.47
CA GLN A 376 24.00 4.64 -19.58
C GLN A 376 24.50 4.31 -18.17
N LYS A 377 25.08 5.30 -17.50
CA LYS A 377 25.25 5.24 -16.04
C LYS A 377 23.87 5.12 -15.39
N SER A 378 23.76 4.29 -14.35
CA SER A 378 22.49 4.11 -13.62
C SER A 378 21.98 5.46 -13.13
N LYS A 379 20.80 5.87 -13.60
CA LYS A 379 20.09 7.03 -13.07
C LYS A 379 19.29 6.63 -11.83
N VAL A 380 18.95 7.63 -11.01
CA VAL A 380 18.15 7.40 -9.80
C VAL A 380 16.69 7.20 -10.18
N ILE A 381 16.19 6.00 -9.92
CA ILE A 381 14.80 5.58 -10.05
C ILE A 381 14.07 5.98 -8.75
N ASN A 382 13.18 6.96 -8.87
CA ASN A 382 12.44 7.51 -7.73
C ASN A 382 10.94 7.20 -7.75
N ASN A 383 10.47 6.56 -8.81
CA ASN A 383 9.06 6.36 -9.12
C ASN A 383 8.67 4.89 -9.15
N ILE A 384 9.58 3.97 -8.82
CA ILE A 384 9.33 2.53 -8.73
C ILE A 384 9.66 2.07 -7.32
N LEU A 385 8.79 1.25 -6.72
CA LEU A 385 9.11 0.51 -5.51
C LEU A 385 9.78 -0.80 -5.87
N LEU A 386 11.06 -0.95 -5.52
CA LEU A 386 11.76 -2.24 -5.61
C LEU A 386 11.37 -3.11 -4.41
N VAL A 387 10.80 -4.28 -4.65
CA VAL A 387 10.44 -5.27 -3.64
C VAL A 387 11.39 -6.45 -3.77
N ILE A 388 12.31 -6.57 -2.82
CA ILE A 388 13.28 -7.67 -2.77
C ILE A 388 12.72 -8.78 -1.88
N VAL A 389 12.52 -9.95 -2.47
CA VAL A 389 11.89 -11.10 -1.81
C VAL A 389 12.93 -12.11 -1.40
N PHE A 390 13.10 -12.29 -0.10
CA PHE A 390 13.90 -13.38 0.45
C PHE A 390 13.10 -14.66 0.41
N ASN A 391 13.49 -15.55 -0.50
CA ASN A 391 12.82 -16.82 -0.70
C ASN A 391 12.94 -17.76 0.51
N ARG A 392 13.93 -17.54 1.39
CA ARG A 392 14.15 -18.30 2.64
C ARG A 392 14.69 -17.40 3.76
N ALA A 393 14.27 -17.67 4.99
CA ALA A 393 14.63 -16.92 6.19
C ALA A 393 16.14 -16.83 6.49
N GLY A 394 16.94 -17.81 6.05
CA GLY A 394 18.36 -17.89 6.40
C GLY A 394 19.31 -16.97 5.62
N HIS A 395 18.81 -15.99 4.86
CA HIS A 395 19.63 -15.19 3.94
C HIS A 395 19.67 -13.69 4.22
N TYR A 396 19.20 -13.25 5.39
CA TYR A 396 19.18 -11.82 5.73
C TYR A 396 20.57 -11.21 5.96
N GLY A 397 21.65 -12.00 5.97
CA GLY A 397 23.04 -11.50 5.98
C GLY A 397 23.36 -10.62 4.76
N SER A 398 22.62 -10.82 3.67
CA SER A 398 22.82 -10.11 2.40
C SER A 398 22.26 -8.67 2.40
N LEU A 399 21.51 -8.27 3.43
CA LEU A 399 20.81 -6.97 3.46
C LEU A 399 21.75 -5.78 3.23
N GLU A 400 22.93 -5.76 3.87
CA GLU A 400 23.89 -4.65 3.68
C GLU A 400 24.38 -4.56 2.23
N TYR A 401 24.50 -5.69 1.55
CA TYR A 401 24.96 -5.76 0.16
C TYR A 401 23.88 -5.28 -0.81
N PHE A 402 22.64 -5.72 -0.64
CA PHE A 402 21.52 -5.23 -1.46
C PHE A 402 21.34 -3.73 -1.34
N GLU A 403 21.46 -3.20 -0.13
CA GLU A 403 21.43 -1.76 0.08
C GLU A 403 22.61 -1.06 -0.60
N LYS A 404 23.83 -1.59 -0.51
CA LYS A 404 24.99 -1.00 -1.20
C LYS A 404 24.87 -1.01 -2.73
N ILE A 405 24.31 -2.08 -3.28
CA ILE A 405 24.18 -2.30 -4.73
C ILE A 405 22.98 -1.50 -5.29
N TYR A 406 21.81 -1.61 -4.66
CA TYR A 406 20.54 -1.15 -5.24
C TYR A 406 20.07 0.20 -4.70
N ARG A 407 20.37 0.60 -3.45
CA ARG A 407 19.93 1.90 -2.90
C ARG A 407 20.41 3.11 -3.70
N PRO A 408 21.63 3.13 -4.31
CA PRO A 408 22.03 4.22 -5.18
C PRO A 408 21.16 4.39 -6.43
N ALA A 409 20.55 3.30 -6.91
CA ALA A 409 19.65 3.32 -8.05
C ALA A 409 18.18 3.53 -7.64
N PHE A 410 17.70 2.86 -6.58
CA PHE A 410 16.30 2.90 -6.14
C PHE A 410 16.12 3.70 -4.85
N ARG A 411 15.29 4.74 -4.88
CA ARG A 411 14.93 5.48 -3.66
C ARG A 411 14.04 4.66 -2.72
N HIS A 412 13.13 3.87 -3.27
CA HIS A 412 12.18 3.07 -2.52
C HIS A 412 12.53 1.59 -2.67
N ILE A 413 12.90 0.97 -1.56
CA ILE A 413 13.18 -0.47 -1.49
C ILE A 413 12.43 -1.01 -0.27
N LEU A 414 11.74 -2.12 -0.48
CA LEU A 414 11.01 -2.87 0.54
C LEU A 414 11.52 -4.31 0.51
N TYR A 415 12.00 -4.80 1.65
CA TYR A 415 12.32 -6.21 1.81
C TYR A 415 11.10 -7.00 2.25
N CYS A 416 11.05 -8.27 1.89
CA CYS A 416 9.98 -9.16 2.33
C CYS A 416 10.51 -10.57 2.48
N GLY A 417 10.03 -11.29 3.49
CA GLY A 417 10.38 -12.67 3.71
C GLY A 417 9.74 -13.24 4.97
N GLN A 418 10.13 -14.45 5.33
CA GLN A 418 9.66 -15.16 6.53
C GLN A 418 10.58 -14.98 7.71
N ASP A 419 10.12 -15.45 8.87
CA ASP A 419 10.90 -15.46 10.11
C ASP A 419 11.36 -14.06 10.50
N ASN A 420 10.43 -13.34 11.12
CA ASN A 420 10.69 -12.00 11.62
C ASN A 420 11.84 -11.97 12.64
N GLN A 421 12.14 -13.09 13.32
CA GLN A 421 13.23 -13.16 14.28
C GLN A 421 14.57 -13.17 13.56
N THR A 422 14.76 -14.05 12.57
CA THR A 422 16.00 -14.07 11.77
C THR A 422 16.17 -12.76 11.00
N PHE A 423 15.09 -12.15 10.50
CA PHE A 423 15.18 -10.82 9.90
C PHE A 423 15.71 -9.79 10.90
N VAL A 424 15.21 -9.77 12.14
CA VAL A 424 15.66 -8.82 13.17
C VAL A 424 17.16 -8.99 13.48
N GLU A 425 17.68 -10.22 13.45
CA GLU A 425 19.12 -10.47 13.64
C GLU A 425 19.97 -9.83 12.53
N GLY A 426 19.62 -10.08 11.26
CA GLY A 426 20.30 -9.45 10.12
C GLY A 426 20.10 -7.93 10.10
N TYR A 427 18.88 -7.47 10.37
CA TYR A 427 18.55 -6.06 10.53
C TYR A 427 19.44 -5.42 11.59
N ASN A 428 19.64 -6.05 12.75
CA ASN A 428 20.42 -5.53 13.87
C ASN A 428 21.89 -5.24 13.51
N GLN A 429 22.43 -5.91 12.50
CA GLN A 429 23.79 -5.66 11.97
C GLN A 429 23.87 -4.42 11.07
N LEU A 430 22.74 -4.00 10.46
CA LEU A 430 22.70 -2.82 9.60
C LEU A 430 22.94 -1.53 10.38
N LYS A 431 23.68 -0.60 9.78
CA LYS A 431 23.90 0.74 10.37
C LYS A 431 22.70 1.66 10.20
N TYR A 432 21.83 1.38 9.24
CA TYR A 432 20.71 2.21 8.85
C TYR A 432 19.44 1.36 8.75
N PRO A 433 18.26 1.98 8.90
CA PRO A 433 17.01 1.25 8.85
C PRO A 433 16.59 0.90 7.42
N VAL A 434 15.78 -0.14 7.29
CA VAL A 434 15.18 -0.60 6.02
C VAL A 434 13.72 -0.96 6.24
N SER A 435 12.89 -0.75 5.21
CA SER A 435 11.49 -1.19 5.24
C SER A 435 11.39 -2.69 5.02
N TYR A 436 10.51 -3.36 5.77
CA TYR A 436 10.33 -4.81 5.73
C TYR A 436 8.88 -5.24 5.95
N VAL A 437 8.43 -6.21 5.16
CA VAL A 437 7.18 -6.94 5.34
C VAL A 437 7.47 -8.33 5.88
N GLY A 438 7.00 -8.60 7.10
CA GLY A 438 7.07 -9.92 7.69
C GLY A 438 5.96 -10.84 7.23
N MET A 439 6.30 -11.91 6.52
CA MET A 439 5.35 -12.92 6.07
C MET A 439 5.14 -14.00 7.15
N SER A 440 3.91 -14.50 7.25
CA SER A 440 3.55 -15.57 8.19
C SER A 440 4.08 -16.94 7.73
N SER A 441 3.85 -17.97 8.54
CA SER A 441 4.21 -19.36 8.22
C SER A 441 3.52 -19.91 6.97
N SER A 442 2.44 -19.26 6.49
CA SER A 442 1.75 -19.63 5.24
C SER A 442 2.55 -19.31 3.97
N PHE A 443 3.64 -18.55 4.06
CA PHE A 443 4.56 -18.33 2.95
C PHE A 443 5.43 -19.59 2.75
N ILE A 444 5.31 -20.30 1.63
CA ILE A 444 5.98 -21.58 1.46
C ILE A 444 7.29 -21.38 0.71
N ASN A 445 8.40 -21.08 1.40
CA ASN A 445 9.78 -21.04 0.83
C ASN A 445 9.89 -20.42 -0.58
N GLY A 446 9.39 -19.20 -0.78
CA GLY A 446 9.44 -18.48 -2.07
C GLY A 446 8.40 -18.92 -3.12
N GLN A 447 7.75 -20.07 -2.95
CA GLN A 447 6.71 -20.58 -3.87
C GLN A 447 5.52 -19.62 -4.00
N LEU A 448 5.25 -18.82 -2.97
CA LEU A 448 4.22 -17.79 -2.94
C LEU A 448 4.83 -16.38 -2.86
N GLY A 449 6.04 -16.19 -3.39
CA GLY A 449 6.80 -14.94 -3.31
C GLY A 449 6.03 -13.70 -3.79
N TYR A 450 5.07 -13.87 -4.72
CA TYR A 450 4.21 -12.79 -5.21
C TYR A 450 3.34 -12.17 -4.11
N GLN A 451 3.10 -12.87 -2.99
CA GLN A 451 2.41 -12.31 -1.82
C GLN A 451 3.14 -11.09 -1.25
N CYS A 452 4.48 -11.04 -1.36
CA CYS A 452 5.27 -9.88 -0.96
C CYS A 452 4.90 -8.63 -1.78
N LEU A 453 4.78 -8.79 -3.10
CA LEU A 453 4.38 -7.70 -3.98
C LEU A 453 2.94 -7.29 -3.70
N HIS A 454 2.04 -8.27 -3.48
CA HIS A 454 0.67 -8.01 -3.07
C HIS A 454 0.61 -7.17 -1.78
N LYS A 455 1.31 -7.55 -0.71
CA LYS A 455 1.36 -6.75 0.53
C LYS A 455 1.95 -5.36 0.32
N ALA A 456 2.98 -5.23 -0.51
CA ALA A 456 3.55 -3.92 -0.88
C ALA A 456 2.52 -3.02 -1.58
N MET A 457 1.71 -3.58 -2.47
CA MET A 457 0.62 -2.84 -3.15
C MET A 457 -0.45 -2.36 -2.16
N LEU A 458 -0.83 -3.19 -1.19
CA LEU A 458 -1.80 -2.81 -0.15
C LEU A 458 -1.32 -1.69 0.77
N MET A 459 -0.02 -1.37 0.77
CA MET A 459 0.50 -0.21 1.49
C MET A 459 0.13 1.11 0.77
N HIS A 460 -0.08 1.10 -0.55
CA HIS A 460 -0.41 2.27 -1.37
C HIS A 460 0.66 3.37 -1.37
N TYR A 461 1.87 2.99 -1.78
CA TYR A 461 2.90 3.94 -2.18
C TYR A 461 2.43 4.77 -3.39
N ASP A 462 2.84 6.03 -3.47
CA ASP A 462 2.59 6.89 -4.65
C ASP A 462 3.74 6.70 -5.66
N VAL A 463 3.72 5.55 -6.34
CA VAL A 463 4.71 5.10 -7.32
C VAL A 463 4.04 4.78 -8.66
N ASP A 464 4.83 4.80 -9.73
CA ASP A 464 4.38 4.48 -11.09
C ASP A 464 4.22 2.96 -11.27
N GLY A 465 4.86 2.16 -10.40
CA GLY A 465 4.59 0.74 -10.27
C GLY A 465 5.53 0.02 -9.30
N TYR A 466 5.38 -1.30 -9.24
CA TYR A 466 6.02 -2.18 -8.26
C TYR A 466 6.89 -3.21 -8.97
N PHE A 467 8.16 -3.30 -8.59
CA PHE A 467 9.14 -4.19 -9.21
C PHE A 467 9.55 -5.31 -8.24
N HIS A 468 9.12 -6.54 -8.53
CA HIS A 468 9.48 -7.74 -7.78
C HIS A 468 10.83 -8.27 -8.25
N VAL A 469 11.72 -8.59 -7.31
CA VAL A 469 13.02 -9.22 -7.55
C VAL A 469 13.33 -10.22 -6.42
N GLY A 470 13.66 -11.47 -6.75
CA GLY A 470 14.13 -12.47 -5.79
C GLY A 470 15.52 -12.14 -5.21
N ASP A 471 15.83 -12.62 -4.00
CA ASP A 471 17.11 -12.41 -3.32
C ASP A 471 18.32 -13.07 -4.01
N ASP A 472 18.08 -13.93 -5.00
CA ASP A 472 19.08 -14.55 -5.86
C ASP A 472 19.09 -13.99 -7.29
N VAL A 473 18.45 -12.86 -7.55
CA VAL A 473 18.54 -12.17 -8.84
C VAL A 473 19.60 -11.06 -8.78
N LEU A 474 20.60 -11.15 -9.65
CA LEU A 474 21.57 -10.08 -9.87
C LEU A 474 21.06 -9.12 -10.94
N LEU A 475 20.69 -7.90 -10.53
CA LEU A 475 20.01 -6.93 -11.37
C LEU A 475 20.97 -5.89 -11.97
N ASN A 476 21.09 -5.89 -13.29
CA ASN A 476 21.84 -4.87 -14.03
C ASN A 476 21.01 -3.56 -14.11
N VAL A 477 20.98 -2.81 -13.00
CA VAL A 477 20.13 -1.60 -12.80
C VAL A 477 20.25 -0.54 -13.90
N TRP A 478 21.39 -0.50 -14.59
CA TRP A 478 21.64 0.42 -15.71
C TRP A 478 20.79 0.14 -16.95
N ASN A 479 20.19 -1.05 -17.07
CA ASN A 479 19.32 -1.42 -18.19
C ASN A 479 17.83 -1.16 -17.93
N LEU A 480 17.48 -0.50 -16.82
CA LEU A 480 16.09 -0.28 -16.43
C LEU A 480 15.54 1.10 -16.79
N HIS A 481 16.40 2.10 -16.95
CA HIS A 481 15.98 3.51 -17.02
C HIS A 481 15.04 3.79 -18.21
N ASP A 482 15.28 3.14 -19.36
CA ASP A 482 14.56 3.41 -20.60
C ASP A 482 13.36 2.46 -20.80
N LEU A 483 13.07 1.58 -19.83
CA LEU A 483 11.92 0.68 -19.92
C LEU A 483 10.62 1.45 -19.65
N PRO A 484 9.55 1.23 -20.45
CA PRO A 484 8.29 1.95 -20.28
C PRO A 484 7.57 1.50 -19.00
N THR A 485 7.43 2.42 -18.04
CA THR A 485 6.82 2.14 -16.73
C THR A 485 5.29 2.04 -16.75
N ASP A 486 4.65 2.31 -17.88
CA ASP A 486 3.22 2.08 -18.03
C ASP A 486 2.90 0.64 -18.47
N GLN A 487 3.91 -0.16 -18.86
CA GLN A 487 3.75 -1.54 -19.33
C GLN A 487 4.28 -2.57 -18.33
N ILE A 488 3.70 -3.77 -18.33
CA ILE A 488 4.17 -4.89 -17.51
C ILE A 488 5.55 -5.31 -18.01
N TRP A 489 6.49 -5.58 -17.09
CA TRP A 489 7.78 -6.18 -17.45
C TRP A 489 7.83 -7.63 -16.97
N PHE A 490 8.21 -8.53 -17.86
CA PHE A 490 8.36 -9.94 -17.57
C PHE A 490 9.45 -10.55 -18.44
N GLN A 491 9.97 -11.73 -18.10
CA GLN A 491 11.01 -12.37 -18.89
C GLN A 491 10.54 -12.80 -20.31
N GLU A 492 11.50 -13.15 -21.17
CA GLU A 492 11.32 -13.30 -22.62
C GLU A 492 10.45 -14.49 -23.06
N ARG A 493 10.37 -15.56 -22.27
CA ARG A 493 9.71 -16.81 -22.68
C ARG A 493 8.60 -17.12 -21.70
N MET A 494 7.39 -17.42 -22.17
CA MET A 494 6.32 -17.93 -21.31
C MET A 494 5.71 -19.13 -22.00
N ARG A 495 5.50 -20.21 -21.25
CA ARG A 495 4.94 -21.44 -21.78
C ARG A 495 3.46 -21.51 -21.46
N VAL A 496 2.73 -22.25 -22.28
CA VAL A 496 1.28 -22.44 -22.13
C VAL A 496 1.01 -23.90 -21.83
N ALA A 497 0.12 -24.15 -20.88
CA ALA A 497 -0.37 -25.48 -20.56
C ALA A 497 -1.90 -25.48 -20.52
N ASN A 498 -2.51 -26.62 -20.84
CA ASN A 498 -3.92 -26.81 -20.52
C ASN A 498 -4.08 -26.97 -18.99
N VAL A 499 -5.13 -26.39 -18.42
CA VAL A 499 -5.45 -26.50 -16.99
C VAL A 499 -5.50 -27.97 -16.52
N SER A 500 -5.98 -28.90 -17.36
CA SER A 500 -6.08 -30.32 -17.01
C SER A 500 -4.86 -31.15 -17.42
N GLN A 501 -3.79 -30.52 -17.93
CA GLN A 501 -2.63 -31.23 -18.45
C GLN A 501 -1.93 -32.05 -17.34
N PRO A 502 -1.69 -33.36 -17.54
CA PRO A 502 -1.11 -34.21 -16.49
C PRO A 502 0.26 -33.74 -16.02
N THR A 503 1.14 -33.45 -16.96
CA THR A 503 2.50 -32.96 -16.73
C THR A 503 2.81 -31.87 -17.74
N VAL A 504 3.75 -30.98 -17.39
CA VAL A 504 4.25 -29.96 -18.29
C VAL A 504 5.77 -30.10 -18.42
N PRO A 505 6.34 -29.78 -19.60
CA PRO A 505 7.77 -29.69 -19.75
C PRO A 505 8.35 -28.78 -18.69
N ASP A 506 9.45 -29.22 -18.07
CA ASP A 506 10.21 -28.40 -17.15
C ASP A 506 10.61 -27.08 -17.83
N ILE A 507 10.48 -25.99 -17.09
CA ILE A 507 10.84 -24.65 -17.58
C ILE A 507 12.35 -24.55 -17.92
N TRP A 508 13.15 -25.55 -17.57
CA TRP A 508 14.57 -25.67 -17.90
C TRP A 508 14.85 -26.82 -18.85
N LYS A 509 14.80 -28.08 -18.39
CA LYS A 509 15.41 -29.22 -19.12
C LYS A 509 14.80 -30.61 -18.93
N HIS A 510 14.01 -30.86 -17.89
CA HIS A 510 13.42 -32.18 -17.63
C HIS A 510 12.03 -32.38 -18.25
N GLU A 511 11.59 -33.63 -18.32
CA GLU A 511 10.26 -33.96 -18.88
C GLU A 511 9.11 -33.46 -18.00
N ASN A 512 9.33 -33.40 -16.67
CA ASN A 512 8.31 -33.09 -15.70
C ASN A 512 8.76 -31.97 -14.76
N TRP A 513 8.04 -30.86 -14.77
CA TRP A 513 8.27 -29.75 -13.86
C TRP A 513 7.68 -30.04 -12.47
N TRP A 514 8.53 -30.12 -11.44
CA TRP A 514 8.08 -30.48 -10.08
C TRP A 514 7.01 -29.54 -9.48
N PRO A 515 7.02 -28.20 -9.68
CA PRO A 515 5.97 -27.33 -9.15
C PRO A 515 4.60 -27.66 -9.72
N TRP A 516 4.50 -28.08 -10.99
CA TRP A 516 3.23 -28.49 -11.58
C TRP A 516 2.63 -29.72 -10.90
N ASN A 517 3.48 -30.67 -10.52
CA ASN A 517 3.06 -31.93 -9.93
C ASN A 517 2.88 -31.86 -8.40
N GLY A 518 3.33 -30.78 -7.76
CA GLY A 518 3.19 -30.57 -6.32
C GLY A 518 1.83 -29.99 -5.91
N ASP A 519 1.65 -29.84 -4.59
CA ASP A 519 0.40 -29.36 -3.98
C ASP A 519 0.01 -27.93 -4.40
N THR A 520 1.00 -27.11 -4.77
CA THR A 520 0.84 -25.72 -5.25
C THR A 520 0.73 -25.61 -6.77
N GLY A 521 0.72 -26.76 -7.48
CA GLY A 521 0.76 -26.86 -8.93
C GLY A 521 -0.60 -27.00 -9.60
N ARG A 522 -0.76 -28.07 -10.39
CA ARG A 522 -1.89 -28.35 -11.27
C ARG A 522 -3.24 -28.26 -10.54
N PHE A 523 -3.40 -28.95 -9.42
CA PHE A 523 -4.68 -28.98 -8.73
C PHE A 523 -5.01 -27.64 -8.05
N ALA A 524 -4.00 -26.93 -7.55
CA ALA A 524 -4.17 -25.58 -7.01
C ALA A 524 -4.63 -24.61 -8.10
N GLN A 525 -3.93 -24.57 -9.24
CA GLN A 525 -4.31 -23.68 -10.34
C GLN A 525 -5.66 -24.04 -10.95
N GLU A 526 -6.02 -25.33 -11.02
CA GLU A 526 -7.33 -25.75 -11.52
C GLU A 526 -8.47 -25.24 -10.63
N ARG A 527 -8.31 -25.29 -9.30
CA ARG A 527 -9.29 -24.68 -8.37
C ARG A 527 -9.37 -23.16 -8.52
N ALA A 528 -8.25 -22.49 -8.75
CA ALA A 528 -8.22 -21.05 -8.98
C ALA A 528 -8.94 -20.69 -10.30
N MET A 529 -8.67 -21.42 -11.38
CA MET A 529 -9.33 -21.19 -12.67
C MET A 529 -10.83 -21.49 -12.63
N ASN A 530 -11.25 -22.54 -11.92
CA ASN A 530 -12.67 -22.82 -11.71
C ASN A 530 -13.35 -21.72 -10.89
N THR A 531 -12.65 -21.14 -9.91
CA THR A 531 -13.13 -19.97 -9.17
C THR A 531 -13.34 -18.78 -10.11
N LEU A 532 -12.35 -18.45 -10.94
CA LEU A 532 -12.47 -17.34 -11.89
C LEU A 532 -13.60 -17.57 -12.89
N GLN A 533 -13.77 -18.80 -13.38
CA GLN A 533 -14.87 -19.15 -14.29
C GLN A 533 -16.25 -18.94 -13.65
N ASN A 534 -16.39 -19.24 -12.36
CA ASN A 534 -17.64 -18.96 -11.65
C ASN A 534 -17.84 -17.45 -11.45
N LEU A 535 -16.78 -16.72 -11.11
CA LEU A 535 -16.84 -15.26 -10.91
C LEU A 535 -17.12 -14.51 -12.22
N SER A 536 -16.65 -15.00 -13.37
CA SER A 536 -16.87 -14.35 -14.67
C SER A 536 -18.34 -14.26 -15.07
N THR A 537 -19.21 -15.10 -14.50
CA THR A 537 -20.66 -15.06 -14.74
C THR A 537 -21.34 -13.81 -14.17
N ARG A 538 -20.67 -13.09 -13.27
CA ARG A 538 -21.23 -11.95 -12.53
C ARG A 538 -20.28 -10.75 -12.42
N GLU A 539 -19.03 -10.86 -12.86
CA GLU A 539 -18.00 -9.82 -12.71
C GLU A 539 -17.27 -9.56 -14.04
N ASP A 540 -17.54 -8.40 -14.65
CA ASP A 540 -16.98 -7.99 -15.94
C ASP A 540 -15.45 -7.98 -15.98
N LEU A 541 -14.81 -7.62 -14.86
CA LEU A 541 -13.35 -7.67 -14.73
C LEU A 541 -12.81 -9.08 -14.96
N VAL A 542 -13.48 -10.09 -14.40
CA VAL A 542 -13.04 -11.49 -14.49
C VAL A 542 -13.34 -12.06 -15.86
N ALA A 543 -14.50 -11.72 -16.45
CA ALA A 543 -14.81 -12.08 -17.84
C ALA A 543 -13.75 -11.51 -18.81
N THR A 544 -13.48 -10.20 -18.71
CA THR A 544 -12.46 -9.53 -19.54
C THR A 544 -11.07 -10.15 -19.35
N PHE A 545 -10.72 -10.50 -18.11
CA PHE A 545 -9.46 -11.17 -17.79
C PHE A 545 -9.35 -12.54 -18.47
N LEU A 546 -10.40 -13.37 -18.40
CA LEU A 546 -10.41 -14.70 -19.00
C LEU A 546 -10.39 -14.65 -20.52
N ASP A 547 -11.12 -13.71 -21.14
CA ASP A 547 -11.11 -13.49 -22.59
C ASP A 547 -9.71 -13.10 -23.07
N GLN A 548 -9.06 -12.16 -22.38
CA GLN A 548 -7.70 -11.73 -22.72
C GLN A 548 -6.69 -12.86 -22.52
N LEU A 549 -6.84 -13.66 -21.45
CA LEU A 549 -6.01 -14.83 -21.19
C LEU A 549 -6.16 -15.87 -22.30
N ALA A 550 -7.38 -16.17 -22.73
CA ALA A 550 -7.67 -17.11 -23.81
C ALA A 550 -7.12 -16.63 -25.16
N GLU A 551 -7.24 -15.32 -25.48
CA GLU A 551 -6.63 -14.71 -26.67
C GLU A 551 -5.12 -14.93 -26.68
N ASN A 552 -4.43 -14.60 -25.58
CA ASN A 552 -2.99 -14.74 -25.48
C ASN A 552 -2.52 -16.21 -25.46
N ALA A 553 -3.29 -17.12 -24.85
CA ALA A 553 -2.95 -18.54 -24.75
C ALA A 553 -3.34 -19.36 -25.99
N GLY A 554 -4.08 -18.77 -26.93
CA GLY A 554 -4.62 -19.46 -28.10
C GLY A 554 -5.66 -20.51 -27.73
N GLY A 555 -6.55 -20.21 -26.80
CA GLY A 555 -7.68 -21.05 -26.42
C GLY A 555 -8.09 -20.95 -24.95
N GLU A 556 -9.33 -21.36 -24.67
CA GLU A 556 -9.87 -21.44 -23.31
C GLU A 556 -9.19 -22.53 -22.47
N ARG A 557 -9.37 -22.45 -21.15
CA ARG A 557 -8.84 -23.43 -20.16
C ARG A 557 -7.33 -23.64 -20.30
N LYS A 558 -6.60 -22.56 -20.55
CA LYS A 558 -5.15 -22.54 -20.61
C LYS A 558 -4.59 -21.57 -19.59
N VAL A 559 -3.41 -21.90 -19.07
CA VAL A 559 -2.64 -21.07 -18.14
C VAL A 559 -1.23 -20.90 -18.68
N PHE A 560 -0.56 -19.86 -18.19
CA PHE A 560 0.85 -19.66 -18.46
C PHE A 560 1.69 -20.14 -17.28
N TYR A 561 2.87 -20.65 -17.58
CA TYR A 561 3.84 -21.01 -16.55
C TYR A 561 5.26 -20.68 -17.02
N GLU A 562 6.06 -20.17 -16.09
CA GLU A 562 7.42 -19.69 -16.31
C GLU A 562 8.08 -19.19 -15.00
N SER A 563 9.42 -19.22 -14.91
CA SER A 563 10.09 -18.47 -13.83
C SER A 563 9.70 -17.02 -13.70
N SER A 564 9.53 -16.64 -12.43
CA SER A 564 8.87 -15.42 -12.01
C SER A 564 9.64 -14.69 -10.90
N ASP A 565 10.96 -14.88 -10.82
CA ASP A 565 11.83 -14.20 -9.86
C ASP A 565 12.00 -12.70 -10.14
N ILE A 566 11.57 -12.23 -11.31
CA ILE A 566 11.67 -10.83 -11.72
C ILE A 566 10.46 -10.41 -12.56
N PHE A 567 9.71 -9.40 -12.09
CA PHE A 567 8.60 -8.81 -12.85
C PHE A 567 8.17 -7.45 -12.30
N TYR A 568 7.63 -6.60 -13.19
CA TYR A 568 7.13 -5.27 -12.84
C TYR A 568 5.65 -5.13 -13.16
N ILE A 569 4.88 -4.59 -12.21
CA ILE A 569 3.46 -4.30 -12.37
C ILE A 569 3.25 -2.77 -12.31
N PRO A 570 2.83 -2.13 -13.41
CA PRO A 570 2.44 -0.72 -13.44
C PRO A 570 1.29 -0.40 -12.48
N GLN A 571 1.26 0.82 -11.97
CA GLN A 571 0.22 1.32 -11.06
C GLN A 571 -1.20 1.12 -11.62
N ARG A 572 -1.38 1.29 -12.94
CA ARG A 572 -2.69 1.13 -13.61
C ARG A 572 -3.30 -0.28 -13.53
N PHE A 573 -2.48 -1.28 -13.21
CA PHE A 573 -2.91 -2.68 -13.07
C PHE A 573 -3.00 -3.14 -11.62
N VAL A 574 -2.61 -2.32 -10.64
CA VAL A 574 -2.49 -2.73 -9.23
C VAL A 574 -3.81 -3.24 -8.66
N SER A 575 -4.93 -2.54 -8.89
CA SER A 575 -6.22 -2.96 -8.37
C SER A 575 -6.67 -4.30 -8.93
N GLN A 576 -6.53 -4.51 -10.25
CA GLN A 576 -6.87 -5.78 -10.89
C GLN A 576 -5.90 -6.90 -10.47
N PHE A 577 -4.60 -6.61 -10.37
CA PHE A 577 -3.59 -7.56 -9.93
C PHE A 577 -3.86 -8.01 -8.49
N ILE A 578 -4.13 -7.09 -7.56
CA ILE A 578 -4.54 -7.43 -6.18
C ILE A 578 -5.75 -8.34 -6.22
N TYR A 579 -6.82 -7.96 -6.93
CA TYR A 579 -8.04 -8.77 -7.00
C TYR A 579 -7.74 -10.21 -7.43
N LEU A 580 -7.05 -10.38 -8.56
CA LEU A 580 -6.76 -11.68 -9.16
C LEU A 580 -5.78 -12.49 -8.30
N VAL A 581 -4.75 -11.86 -7.76
CA VAL A 581 -3.71 -12.56 -6.98
C VAL A 581 -4.26 -13.15 -5.69
N ASN A 582 -5.35 -12.61 -5.13
CA ASN A 582 -6.04 -13.23 -3.99
C ASN A 582 -6.65 -14.56 -4.35
N VAL A 583 -7.31 -14.65 -5.51
CA VAL A 583 -7.91 -15.92 -5.98
C VAL A 583 -6.86 -17.02 -6.08
N PHE A 584 -5.67 -16.70 -6.59
CA PHE A 584 -4.55 -17.64 -6.65
C PHE A 584 -3.90 -17.90 -5.28
N THR A 585 -3.81 -16.87 -4.43
CA THR A 585 -3.30 -17.01 -3.05
C THR A 585 -4.14 -17.97 -2.22
N ASP A 586 -5.47 -17.85 -2.30
CA ASP A 586 -6.41 -18.68 -1.53
C ASP A 586 -6.32 -20.16 -1.91
N GLN A 587 -5.87 -20.45 -3.14
CA GLN A 587 -5.65 -21.81 -3.64
C GLN A 587 -4.20 -22.26 -3.51
N LEU A 588 -3.31 -21.41 -2.98
CA LEU A 588 -1.86 -21.64 -2.83
C LEU A 588 -1.16 -21.95 -4.16
N VAL A 589 -1.52 -21.25 -5.23
CA VAL A 589 -0.93 -21.51 -6.56
C VAL A 589 0.50 -20.98 -6.65
N HIS A 590 1.41 -21.80 -7.14
CA HIS A 590 2.83 -21.48 -7.28
C HIS A 590 3.08 -20.20 -8.09
N ILE A 591 4.04 -19.37 -7.68
CA ILE A 591 4.39 -18.08 -8.31
C ILE A 591 4.64 -18.21 -9.81
N GLU A 592 5.36 -19.26 -10.19
CA GLU A 592 5.72 -19.57 -11.57
C GLU A 592 4.53 -20.00 -12.45
N ILE A 593 3.32 -20.11 -11.88
CA ILE A 593 2.05 -20.26 -12.63
C ILE A 593 1.21 -18.99 -12.47
N THR A 594 1.08 -18.51 -11.23
CA THR A 594 0.24 -17.35 -10.85
C THR A 594 0.63 -16.09 -11.61
N VAL A 595 1.90 -15.67 -11.55
CA VAL A 595 2.34 -14.41 -12.15
C VAL A 595 2.20 -14.42 -13.67
N PRO A 596 2.75 -15.39 -14.42
CA PRO A 596 2.63 -15.41 -15.87
C PRO A 596 1.17 -15.54 -16.32
N THR A 597 0.32 -16.28 -15.59
CA THR A 597 -1.11 -16.35 -15.91
C THR A 597 -1.79 -15.00 -15.71
N ILE A 598 -1.58 -14.34 -14.56
CA ILE A 598 -2.22 -13.05 -14.28
C ILE A 598 -1.79 -11.97 -15.28
N ILE A 599 -0.48 -11.84 -15.59
CA ILE A 599 -0.04 -10.79 -16.52
C ILE A 599 -0.58 -10.98 -17.95
N ASN A 600 -0.79 -12.22 -18.39
CA ASN A 600 -1.36 -12.53 -19.70
C ASN A 600 -2.89 -12.41 -19.73
N GLY A 601 -3.59 -12.37 -18.59
CA GLY A 601 -5.00 -11.96 -18.58
C GLY A 601 -5.18 -10.45 -18.36
N LEU A 602 -4.17 -9.74 -17.87
CA LEU A 602 -4.22 -8.28 -17.67
C LEU A 602 -3.82 -7.46 -18.90
N SER A 603 -2.98 -8.01 -19.78
CA SER A 603 -2.43 -7.28 -20.92
C SER A 603 -2.19 -8.19 -22.11
N LYS A 604 -2.34 -7.64 -23.32
CA LYS A 604 -1.87 -8.28 -24.56
C LYS A 604 -0.37 -8.52 -24.49
N GLN A 605 0.09 -9.64 -25.06
CA GLN A 605 1.52 -9.98 -25.07
C GLN A 605 2.40 -8.93 -25.78
N SER A 606 1.86 -8.23 -26.78
CA SER A 606 2.57 -7.14 -27.48
C SER A 606 2.85 -5.92 -26.59
N ASN A 607 2.13 -5.78 -25.47
CA ASN A 607 2.25 -4.69 -24.52
C ASN A 607 2.98 -5.12 -23.23
N ILE A 608 3.63 -6.30 -23.25
CA ILE A 608 4.48 -6.79 -22.17
C ILE A 608 5.94 -6.62 -22.61
N VAL A 609 6.68 -5.82 -21.85
CA VAL A 609 8.12 -5.64 -22.05
C VAL A 609 8.84 -6.93 -21.69
N ARG A 610 9.62 -7.45 -22.63
CA ARG A 610 10.42 -8.65 -22.45
C ARG A 610 11.79 -8.31 -21.89
N LEU A 611 12.01 -8.70 -20.64
CA LEU A 611 13.28 -8.52 -19.94
C LEU A 611 14.26 -9.58 -20.42
N LYS A 612 15.27 -9.15 -21.18
CA LYS A 612 16.38 -10.00 -21.56
C LYS A 612 17.19 -10.40 -20.33
N GLY A 613 17.39 -11.69 -20.11
CA GLY A 613 18.13 -12.18 -18.96
C GLY A 613 18.49 -13.64 -19.10
N SER A 614 19.18 -14.16 -18.09
CA SER A 614 19.62 -15.55 -18.06
C SER A 614 19.13 -16.22 -16.79
N TYR A 615 18.53 -17.39 -16.96
CA TYR A 615 18.14 -18.31 -15.90
C TYR A 615 19.04 -19.55 -15.96
N LEU A 616 19.80 -19.79 -14.89
CA LEU A 616 20.73 -20.89 -14.76
C LEU A 616 20.20 -21.90 -13.75
N TRP A 617 20.00 -23.14 -14.17
CA TRP A 617 19.40 -24.16 -13.32
C TRP A 617 20.21 -25.45 -13.32
N TYR A 618 19.99 -26.25 -12.28
CA TYR A 618 20.72 -27.50 -12.06
C TYR A 618 22.23 -27.26 -12.15
N GLU A 619 22.93 -28.02 -12.99
CA GLU A 619 24.37 -27.92 -13.19
C GLU A 619 24.81 -26.61 -13.86
N GLU A 620 23.91 -25.84 -14.47
CA GLU A 620 24.27 -24.54 -15.07
C GLU A 620 24.45 -23.45 -14.03
N ARG A 621 24.01 -23.66 -12.78
CA ARG A 621 24.14 -22.68 -11.69
C ARG A 621 25.59 -22.27 -11.42
N VAL A 622 26.56 -23.15 -11.71
CA VAL A 622 27.99 -22.81 -11.55
C VAL A 622 28.54 -21.94 -12.69
N LYS A 623 27.78 -21.79 -13.80
CA LYS A 623 28.21 -21.10 -15.03
C LYS A 623 27.84 -19.60 -15.07
N TYR A 624 27.62 -19.00 -13.90
CA TYR A 624 27.18 -17.59 -13.79
C TYR A 624 28.21 -16.61 -14.38
N ARG A 625 29.51 -16.94 -14.33
CA ARG A 625 30.59 -16.06 -14.80
C ARG A 625 30.71 -16.01 -16.32
N GLU A 626 30.46 -17.15 -16.96
CA GLU A 626 30.48 -17.35 -18.41
C GLU A 626 29.20 -16.80 -19.04
N THR A 627 28.09 -16.88 -18.31
CA THR A 627 26.77 -16.45 -18.81
C THR A 627 26.48 -14.97 -18.58
N PHE A 628 27.15 -14.33 -17.61
CA PHE A 628 26.90 -12.92 -17.30
C PHE A 628 27.14 -12.00 -18.50
N ASN A 629 26.15 -11.17 -18.82
CA ASN A 629 26.19 -10.21 -19.92
C ASN A 629 25.69 -8.85 -19.44
N HIS A 630 26.49 -7.80 -19.63
CA HIS A 630 26.14 -6.44 -19.22
C HIS A 630 24.92 -5.85 -19.94
N SER A 631 24.54 -6.41 -21.10
CA SER A 631 23.37 -5.97 -21.88
C SER A 631 22.07 -6.64 -21.45
N ASN A 632 22.14 -7.69 -20.63
CA ASN A 632 20.97 -8.32 -20.03
C ASN A 632 20.48 -7.49 -18.83
N VAL A 633 19.18 -7.51 -18.55
CA VAL A 633 18.58 -6.88 -17.37
C VAL A 633 18.93 -7.62 -16.09
N PHE A 634 19.02 -8.95 -16.14
CA PHE A 634 19.27 -9.75 -14.95
C PHE A 634 20.05 -11.04 -15.24
N LEU A 635 20.62 -11.60 -14.18
CA LEU A 635 21.17 -12.95 -14.12
C LEU A 635 20.62 -13.65 -12.87
N HIS A 636 20.09 -14.85 -13.04
CA HIS A 636 19.58 -15.68 -11.95
C HIS A 636 20.09 -17.13 -12.09
N PRO A 637 20.41 -17.83 -10.98
CA PRO A 637 20.55 -17.31 -9.63
C PRO A 637 21.99 -16.86 -9.37
N VAL A 638 22.14 -15.80 -8.57
CA VAL A 638 23.36 -15.42 -7.86
C VAL A 638 22.95 -15.07 -6.44
N LYS A 639 22.97 -16.07 -5.56
CA LYS A 639 22.58 -15.88 -4.16
C LYS A 639 23.71 -15.20 -3.40
N MET A 640 23.44 -14.02 -2.85
CA MET A 640 24.49 -13.14 -2.31
C MET A 640 25.20 -13.77 -1.09
N ASP A 641 24.48 -14.28 -0.09
CA ASP A 641 25.11 -14.90 1.10
C ASP A 641 26.13 -16.02 0.76
N PRO A 642 25.76 -17.08 0.02
CA PRO A 642 26.75 -18.09 -0.40
C PRO A 642 27.84 -17.54 -1.33
N CYS A 643 27.54 -16.51 -2.12
CA CYS A 643 28.52 -15.87 -3.00
C CYS A 643 29.63 -15.19 -2.19
N LEU A 644 29.30 -14.58 -1.05
CA LEU A 644 30.26 -13.87 -0.19
C LEU A 644 31.25 -14.81 0.50
N GLU A 645 30.85 -16.05 0.73
CA GLU A 645 31.71 -17.13 1.26
C GLU A 645 32.57 -17.78 0.17
N ASN A 646 32.27 -17.54 -1.11
CA ASN A 646 32.96 -18.13 -2.25
C ASN A 646 33.87 -17.10 -2.93
N GLN A 647 35.19 -17.27 -2.76
CA GLN A 647 36.19 -16.37 -3.34
C GLN A 647 36.07 -16.20 -4.86
N THR A 648 35.65 -17.24 -5.58
CA THR A 648 35.43 -17.18 -7.02
C THR A 648 34.26 -16.27 -7.38
N CYS A 649 33.19 -16.33 -6.60
CA CYS A 649 31.99 -15.50 -6.78
C CYS A 649 32.26 -14.04 -6.39
N VAL A 650 32.95 -13.81 -5.26
CA VAL A 650 33.42 -12.48 -4.86
C VAL A 650 34.29 -11.85 -5.95
N THR A 651 35.24 -12.61 -6.50
CA THR A 651 36.11 -12.14 -7.60
C THR A 651 35.27 -11.73 -8.81
N PHE A 652 34.29 -12.54 -9.20
CA PHE A 652 33.34 -12.21 -10.26
C PHE A 652 32.59 -10.89 -9.99
N LEU A 653 32.05 -10.70 -8.79
CA LEU A 653 31.34 -9.47 -8.44
C LEU A 653 32.27 -8.26 -8.52
N CYS A 654 33.45 -8.35 -7.92
CA CYS A 654 34.44 -7.27 -7.85
C CYS A 654 35.05 -6.89 -9.19
N GLU A 655 35.24 -7.86 -10.10
CA GLU A 655 35.89 -7.63 -11.39
C GLU A 655 34.91 -7.33 -12.53
N LYS A 656 33.70 -7.92 -12.53
CA LYS A 656 32.78 -7.82 -13.68
C LYS A 656 31.52 -6.98 -13.41
N TYR A 657 30.94 -7.07 -12.21
CA TYR A 657 29.62 -6.50 -11.94
C TYR A 657 29.68 -5.14 -11.22
N LEU A 658 30.29 -5.10 -10.03
CA LEU A 658 30.35 -3.91 -9.19
C LEU A 658 31.06 -2.70 -9.81
N PRO A 659 32.14 -2.85 -10.61
CA PRO A 659 32.77 -1.73 -11.31
C PRO A 659 31.80 -0.95 -12.21
N CYS A 660 30.71 -1.61 -12.61
CA CYS A 660 29.75 -1.08 -13.54
C CYS A 660 28.52 -0.43 -12.90
N LEU A 661 28.26 -0.62 -11.61
CA LEU A 661 27.19 0.11 -10.92
C LEU A 661 27.50 1.59 -10.94
#